data_AF-A0A9P6I6Z3-F1
#
_entry.id   AF-A0A9P6I6Z3-F1
#
_cell.length_a   1.000
_cell.length_b   1.000
_cell.length_c   1.000
_cell.angle_alpha   90.00
_cell.angle_beta   90.00
_cell.angle_gamma   90.00
#
_symmetry.space_group_name_H-M   'P 1'
#
loop_
_entity.id
_entity.type
_entity.pdbx_description
1 polymer ?
#
loop_
_entity_poly.entity_id
_entity_poly.type
_entity_poly.pdbx_seq_one_letter_code
_entity_poly.pdbx_strand_id
1 'polypeptide(L)'
;MLREQALQSNIQPDSTEVNVNETENNSLLYQPLNRLATLKQWAFELVTLFISVAAFVFMVILMMAVNEKPQPAWAYVVNINTLVAIFTTLLRAAVVLITAEVMGQAKWSWMASPRPLRHVKRFDDASKGAWGSLKFLLHTWKSPPTVLGALIVIASYAIGPFSQQAVKTYPCPIQAEGVARISIAERVAGLDSTRDPGFLSGEMSSVVINGLLSMLPDSSQLFDCDSGNCTFGSISGVTHSSAGVCSKCTDVRSGLLEFDDRGPTVNGRYQPEYRFHNNSDFGINTAVEPILFNMTTSTTYATPFMTSFLTLTAAGCVAKVNEKGQANRYCQHKYENMPKLSSDLDIAAANCTFYPCVRHYEGAITNGTLRERLISDEPMAFRDNLPIEEFYGEYVSMIRPCILNGESYDLSNITSVSRDGLNWTSWSSGGVSYEAPHQCLRVLPELEYVGITNFLADNLKGSCRLFDSSELWYSPDSFEKNYTSINTIGGINSKVKCETGWWLKALHMRGNATFEALAAAHNNMSMAITNRMRANGLTLSTTETSRSYKEGTVNQMSICANVVNTGLPTAAVKSDSNDVHQSHDVIVIGAGFAGLTAARDLSVRGLSVLLLEARDRIGGRTWTAKGQNDDYEMGGGWVHQLQPHIWSEVSRYGLTETKESFGNSPDSLCNIDGNVQSMQDAAASVFPLAEAFFNVDGDGGRIVMPQPTRPLYNREAIVKWDISVEERLGQMDITEHDKELLRMWMATAGLTDVSRIGFLSLLRLYALSGYDFQRYLEANGTFKIPGGTTALADMMFAEFKGASLFNRHVTSIASESTRATVKTKAGEEFSASHVICTVPVHCLADIEFLPPLPPSFTSTVHYNLGGKLHIHSPNSAAKFFGVTTPSKTACFGFTESASKTGGVNIVAFQSSRLEAADRPPLTILSEALDNLKPGSVELGNINEYLWHDWRSDQFSKGAWPVYPAKALSGTLGHLMENRMVSDTLTLAGSDYADGWVGYMDGAIEQGRCAALAIANKLCKSSS
;
A
#
# COMPACT_ATOMS: atom_id res chain seq x y z
N MET A 1 -40.37 -60.08 -80.28
CA MET A 1 -41.60 -60.83 -80.61
C MET A 1 -42.69 -59.81 -80.92
N LEU A 2 -43.39 -59.97 -82.05
CA LEU A 2 -44.80 -59.62 -82.29
C LEU A 2 -45.32 -58.30 -81.69
N ARG A 3 -45.47 -57.27 -82.55
CA ARG A 3 -46.76 -56.67 -83.05
C ARG A 3 -47.15 -55.45 -82.22
N GLU A 4 -47.58 -54.31 -82.75
CA GLU A 4 -48.15 -53.94 -84.06
C GLU A 4 -48.07 -52.40 -84.14
N GLN A 5 -47.45 -51.85 -85.19
CA GLN A 5 -48.10 -51.17 -86.34
C GLN A 5 -48.93 -49.92 -85.98
N ALA A 6 -48.67 -48.69 -86.44
CA ALA A 6 -48.16 -48.10 -87.69
C ALA A 6 -49.27 -47.33 -88.43
N LEU A 7 -48.96 -46.10 -88.80
CA LEU A 7 -49.29 -45.43 -90.08
C LEU A 7 -48.42 -44.16 -90.12
N GLN A 8 -47.32 -44.09 -90.89
CA GLN A 8 -47.25 -43.80 -92.35
C GLN A 8 -47.99 -42.48 -92.67
N SER A 9 -47.41 -41.44 -93.28
CA SER A 9 -46.32 -41.25 -94.26
C SER A 9 -45.83 -39.79 -94.07
N ASN A 10 -44.72 -39.24 -94.59
CA ASN A 10 -44.13 -39.37 -95.92
C ASN A 10 -42.82 -38.55 -95.98
N ILE A 11 -41.93 -38.94 -96.89
CA ILE A 11 -40.88 -38.16 -97.60
C ILE A 11 -39.42 -38.20 -97.07
N GLN A 12 -38.56 -38.34 -98.07
CA GLN A 12 -37.21 -38.86 -98.24
C GLN A 12 -36.04 -37.91 -97.88
N PRO A 13 -34.77 -38.41 -97.96
CA PRO A 13 -33.60 -37.80 -97.34
C PRO A 13 -32.79 -36.91 -98.30
N ASP A 14 -31.95 -36.05 -97.75
CA ASP A 14 -30.72 -35.65 -98.43
C ASP A 14 -29.54 -35.57 -97.45
N SER A 15 -28.40 -35.98 -98.00
CA SER A 15 -27.07 -36.10 -97.45
C SER A 15 -26.39 -34.76 -97.23
N THR A 16 -25.60 -34.62 -96.16
CA THR A 16 -24.28 -33.97 -96.17
C THR A 16 -23.60 -34.09 -94.81
N GLU A 17 -22.31 -34.41 -94.85
CA GLU A 17 -21.38 -34.46 -93.74
C GLU A 17 -21.38 -33.13 -92.96
N VAL A 18 -21.62 -33.20 -91.64
CA VAL A 18 -21.44 -32.02 -90.78
C VAL A 18 -19.97 -31.92 -90.41
N ASN A 19 -19.33 -30.91 -91.00
CA ASN A 19 -17.96 -30.51 -90.78
C ASN A 19 -17.80 -29.95 -89.35
N VAL A 20 -16.83 -30.48 -88.61
CA VAL A 20 -16.61 -30.26 -87.16
C VAL A 20 -16.08 -28.86 -86.82
N ASN A 21 -16.02 -27.92 -87.78
CA ASN A 21 -15.39 -26.61 -87.62
C ASN A 21 -16.34 -25.40 -87.57
N GLU A 22 -17.66 -25.57 -87.55
CA GLU A 22 -18.62 -24.43 -87.56
C GLU A 22 -19.31 -24.14 -86.21
N THR A 23 -19.11 -24.95 -85.18
CA THR A 23 -19.71 -24.73 -83.85
C THR A 23 -18.82 -23.96 -82.86
N GLU A 24 -17.59 -23.59 -83.23
CA GLU A 24 -16.70 -22.81 -82.36
C GLU A 24 -16.95 -21.29 -82.37
N ASN A 25 -17.66 -20.75 -83.36
CA ASN A 25 -17.80 -19.28 -83.52
C ASN A 25 -19.07 -18.65 -82.93
N ASN A 26 -20.01 -19.42 -82.36
CA ASN A 26 -21.27 -18.88 -81.80
C ASN A 26 -21.46 -19.15 -80.29
N SER A 27 -20.38 -19.44 -79.55
CA SER A 27 -20.47 -19.47 -78.09
C SER A 27 -20.42 -18.04 -77.53
N LEU A 28 -21.42 -17.68 -76.72
CA LEU A 28 -21.52 -16.45 -75.93
C LEU A 28 -20.37 -16.25 -74.90
N LEU A 29 -19.27 -16.98 -75.02
CA LEU A 29 -18.27 -17.18 -73.96
C LEU A 29 -16.99 -16.36 -74.12
N TYR A 30 -16.83 -15.53 -75.14
CA TYR A 30 -15.64 -14.67 -75.31
C TYR A 30 -15.97 -13.29 -75.90
N GLN A 31 -16.62 -12.43 -75.13
CA GLN A 31 -16.47 -10.97 -75.29
C GLN A 31 -15.52 -10.47 -74.20
N PRO A 32 -14.51 -9.63 -74.50
CA PRO A 32 -13.69 -9.01 -73.48
C PRO A 32 -14.57 -8.09 -72.63
N LEU A 33 -14.77 -8.45 -71.37
CA LEU A 33 -15.51 -7.66 -70.40
C LEU A 33 -14.92 -6.24 -70.34
N ASN A 34 -15.73 -5.25 -70.73
CA ASN A 34 -15.37 -3.85 -70.59
C ASN A 34 -15.14 -3.55 -69.09
N ARG A 35 -13.91 -3.17 -68.71
CA ARG A 35 -13.51 -2.97 -67.29
C ARG A 35 -14.45 -2.00 -66.55
N LEU A 36 -14.98 -1.00 -67.24
CA LEU A 36 -15.97 -0.06 -66.69
C LEU A 36 -17.33 -0.72 -66.42
N ALA A 37 -17.75 -1.67 -67.25
CA ALA A 37 -19.00 -2.41 -67.03
C ALA A 37 -18.86 -3.38 -65.84
N THR A 38 -17.71 -4.03 -65.68
CA THR A 38 -17.42 -4.89 -64.52
C THR A 38 -17.34 -4.07 -63.23
N LEU A 39 -16.70 -2.90 -63.23
CA LEU A 39 -16.68 -2.01 -62.06
C LEU A 39 -18.09 -1.52 -61.68
N LYS A 40 -18.94 -1.23 -62.68
CA LYS A 40 -20.33 -0.82 -62.45
C LYS A 40 -21.18 -1.95 -61.85
N GLN A 41 -20.88 -3.22 -62.17
CA GLN A 41 -21.53 -4.39 -61.57
C GLN A 41 -21.17 -4.59 -60.10
N TRP A 42 -19.94 -4.26 -59.68
CA TRP A 42 -19.45 -4.39 -58.31
C TRP A 42 -19.52 -3.09 -57.49
N ALA A 43 -20.23 -2.08 -58.00
CA ALA A 43 -20.22 -0.74 -57.40
C ALA A 43 -20.77 -0.73 -55.97
N PHE A 44 -21.77 -1.55 -55.67
CA PHE A 44 -22.39 -1.64 -54.35
C PHE A 44 -21.45 -2.26 -53.30
N GLU A 45 -20.72 -3.30 -53.68
CA GLU A 45 -19.75 -4.00 -52.83
C GLU A 45 -18.53 -3.12 -52.57
N LEU A 46 -18.07 -2.38 -53.59
CA LEU A 46 -16.97 -1.43 -53.45
C LEU A 46 -17.32 -0.25 -52.52
N VAL A 47 -18.55 0.27 -52.59
CA VAL A 47 -19.04 1.30 -51.67
C VAL A 47 -19.12 0.76 -50.24
N THR A 48 -19.62 -0.47 -50.08
CA THR A 48 -19.73 -1.12 -48.77
C THR A 48 -18.35 -1.41 -48.17
N LEU A 49 -17.36 -1.76 -49.00
CA LEU A 49 -15.97 -1.92 -48.59
C LEU A 49 -15.36 -0.59 -48.13
N PHE A 50 -15.66 0.50 -48.84
CA PHE A 50 -15.21 1.83 -48.43
C PHE A 50 -15.80 2.25 -47.08
N ILE A 51 -17.10 2.02 -46.86
CA ILE A 51 -17.78 2.30 -45.58
C ILE A 51 -17.15 1.49 -44.45
N SER A 52 -16.83 0.22 -44.69
CA SER A 52 -16.14 -0.67 -43.75
C SER A 52 -14.77 -0.11 -43.33
N VAL A 53 -13.95 0.28 -44.30
CA VAL A 53 -12.63 0.88 -44.04
C VAL A 53 -12.75 2.21 -43.32
N ALA A 54 -13.69 3.08 -43.73
CA ALA A 54 -13.93 4.36 -43.08
C ALA A 54 -14.38 4.20 -41.62
N ALA A 55 -15.27 3.23 -41.33
CA ALA A 55 -15.70 2.91 -39.97
C ALA A 55 -14.53 2.43 -39.10
N PHE A 56 -13.63 1.59 -39.66
CA PHE A 56 -12.43 1.14 -38.95
C PHE A 56 -11.48 2.30 -38.64
N VAL A 57 -11.18 3.16 -39.62
CA VAL A 57 -10.32 4.34 -39.43
C VAL A 57 -10.92 5.29 -38.39
N PHE A 58 -12.23 5.51 -38.42
CA PHE A 58 -12.92 6.32 -37.41
C PHE A 58 -12.76 5.75 -36.00
N MET A 59 -12.90 4.43 -35.81
CA MET A 59 -12.68 3.79 -34.52
C MET A 59 -11.24 4.01 -34.00
N VAL A 60 -10.23 3.90 -34.87
CA VAL A 60 -8.83 4.14 -34.49
C VAL A 60 -8.61 5.60 -34.06
N ILE A 61 -9.14 6.56 -34.83
CA ILE A 61 -9.05 7.99 -34.49
C ILE A 61 -9.77 8.29 -33.17
N LEU A 62 -10.96 7.72 -32.98
CA LEU A 62 -11.73 7.86 -31.74
C LEU A 62 -10.94 7.37 -30.53
N MET A 63 -10.26 6.22 -30.65
CA MET A 63 -9.40 5.68 -29.59
C MET A 63 -8.22 6.60 -29.28
N MET A 64 -7.54 7.13 -30.29
CA MET A 64 -6.42 8.08 -30.09
C MET A 64 -6.89 9.39 -29.44
N ALA A 65 -8.07 9.88 -29.81
CA ALA A 65 -8.59 11.15 -29.32
C ALA A 65 -9.01 11.09 -27.85
N VAL A 66 -9.44 9.92 -27.37
CA VAL A 66 -10.04 9.70 -26.05
C VAL A 66 -9.05 9.15 -25.03
N ASN A 67 -7.85 8.73 -25.46
CA ASN A 67 -6.82 8.18 -24.57
C ASN A 67 -6.40 9.17 -23.47
N GLU A 68 -6.51 8.75 -22.21
CA GLU A 68 -6.18 9.51 -20.98
C GLU A 68 -6.97 10.82 -20.79
N LYS A 69 -8.10 10.96 -21.47
CA LYS A 69 -8.95 12.16 -21.38
C LYS A 69 -10.28 11.86 -20.70
N PRO A 70 -10.89 12.86 -20.03
CA PRO A 70 -12.24 12.72 -19.50
C PRO A 70 -13.21 12.43 -20.64
N GLN A 71 -14.16 11.55 -20.36
CA GLN A 71 -15.20 11.23 -21.33
C GLN A 71 -15.93 12.52 -21.74
N PRO A 72 -16.06 12.81 -23.04
CA PRO A 72 -16.77 14.01 -23.47
C PRO A 72 -18.24 13.96 -23.02
N ALA A 73 -18.74 15.04 -22.44
CA ALA A 73 -20.15 15.18 -22.09
C ALA A 73 -20.98 15.42 -23.37
N TRP A 74 -21.35 14.35 -24.08
CA TRP A 74 -22.23 14.46 -25.23
C TRP A 74 -23.67 14.74 -24.78
N ALA A 75 -24.36 15.64 -25.49
CA ALA A 75 -25.73 16.07 -25.18
C ALA A 75 -26.77 14.92 -25.18
N TYR A 76 -26.43 13.80 -25.81
CA TYR A 76 -27.20 12.57 -25.80
C TYR A 76 -26.37 11.55 -25.04
N VAL A 77 -26.93 10.93 -24.00
CA VAL A 77 -26.32 9.99 -23.03
C VAL A 77 -25.72 8.74 -23.71
N VAL A 78 -24.72 8.92 -24.55
CA VAL A 78 -24.04 7.88 -25.33
C VAL A 78 -22.67 7.68 -24.70
N ASN A 79 -22.30 6.45 -24.38
CA ASN A 79 -20.98 6.12 -23.83
C ASN A 79 -19.99 5.86 -24.98
N ILE A 80 -18.69 6.08 -24.76
CA ILE A 80 -17.61 5.66 -25.69
C ILE A 80 -17.78 4.19 -26.12
N ASN A 81 -18.17 3.32 -25.18
CA ASN A 81 -18.45 1.91 -25.45
C ASN A 81 -19.61 1.70 -26.43
N THR A 82 -20.61 2.58 -26.40
CA THR A 82 -21.75 2.55 -27.33
C THR A 82 -21.31 2.91 -28.75
N LEU A 83 -20.45 3.92 -28.92
CA LEU A 83 -19.92 4.28 -30.24
C LEU A 83 -19.06 3.15 -30.82
N VAL A 84 -18.14 2.60 -30.03
CA VAL A 84 -17.30 1.47 -30.45
C VAL A 84 -18.17 0.27 -30.87
N ALA A 85 -19.24 -0.03 -30.14
CA ALA A 85 -20.17 -1.10 -30.49
C ALA A 85 -20.93 -0.85 -31.81
N ILE A 86 -21.39 0.38 -32.07
CA ILE A 86 -22.07 0.75 -33.32
C ILE A 86 -21.15 0.57 -34.52
N PHE A 87 -19.96 1.16 -34.48
CA PHE A 87 -19.01 1.08 -35.59
C PHE A 87 -18.48 -0.34 -35.80
N THR A 88 -18.30 -1.11 -34.73
CA THR A 88 -17.95 -2.54 -34.81
C THR A 88 -19.05 -3.36 -35.49
N THR A 89 -20.32 -3.07 -35.18
CA THR A 89 -21.46 -3.77 -35.79
C THR A 89 -21.57 -3.45 -37.28
N LEU A 90 -21.39 -2.18 -37.66
CA LEU A 90 -21.37 -1.75 -39.06
C LEU A 90 -20.21 -2.40 -39.84
N LEU A 91 -19.00 -2.38 -39.26
CA LEU A 91 -17.81 -3.04 -39.83
C LEU A 91 -18.08 -4.52 -40.08
N ARG A 92 -18.60 -5.24 -39.08
CA ARG A 92 -18.90 -6.66 -39.18
C ARG A 92 -19.94 -6.96 -40.26
N ALA A 93 -21.03 -6.20 -40.30
CA ALA A 93 -22.09 -6.39 -41.30
C ALA A 93 -21.57 -6.19 -42.73
N ALA A 94 -20.78 -5.13 -42.95
CA ALA A 94 -20.18 -4.82 -44.24
C ALA A 94 -19.21 -5.93 -44.70
N VAL A 95 -18.34 -6.41 -43.82
CA VAL A 95 -17.39 -7.49 -44.12
C VAL A 95 -18.12 -8.80 -44.50
N VAL A 96 -19.15 -9.19 -43.74
CA VAL A 96 -19.92 -10.41 -44.03
C VAL A 96 -20.65 -10.31 -45.37
N LEU A 97 -21.24 -9.15 -45.67
CA LEU A 97 -21.96 -8.92 -46.93
C LEU A 97 -21.04 -9.07 -48.15
N ILE A 98 -19.89 -8.39 -48.14
CA ILE A 98 -18.92 -8.45 -49.24
C ILE A 98 -18.41 -9.88 -49.42
N THR A 99 -18.14 -10.56 -48.30
CA THR A 99 -17.64 -11.92 -48.31
C THR A 99 -18.65 -12.91 -48.90
N ALA A 100 -19.94 -12.73 -48.60
CA ALA A 100 -21.01 -13.56 -49.15
C ALA A 100 -21.10 -13.44 -50.69
N GLU A 101 -20.96 -12.22 -51.24
CA GLU A 101 -20.99 -12.00 -52.69
C GLU A 101 -19.75 -12.59 -53.40
N VAL A 102 -18.56 -12.42 -52.83
CA VAL A 102 -17.32 -13.03 -53.34
C VAL A 102 -17.44 -14.57 -53.36
N MET A 103 -17.98 -15.16 -52.31
CA MET A 103 -18.23 -16.61 -52.24
C MET A 103 -19.30 -17.04 -53.26
N GLY A 104 -20.31 -16.21 -53.49
CA GLY A 104 -21.34 -16.41 -54.51
C GLY A 104 -20.77 -16.46 -55.94
N GLN A 105 -19.76 -15.65 -56.24
CA GLN A 105 -19.06 -15.67 -57.54
C GLN A 105 -18.09 -16.85 -57.67
N ALA A 106 -17.37 -17.16 -56.58
CA ALA A 106 -16.50 -18.34 -56.54
C ALA A 106 -17.26 -19.65 -56.79
N LYS A 107 -18.54 -19.72 -56.38
CA LYS A 107 -19.46 -20.84 -56.67
C LYS A 107 -19.60 -21.10 -58.17
N TRP A 108 -19.80 -20.05 -58.97
CA TRP A 108 -19.99 -20.18 -60.42
C TRP A 108 -18.69 -20.50 -61.14
N SER A 109 -17.58 -19.89 -60.72
CA SER A 109 -16.24 -20.25 -61.22
C SER A 109 -15.91 -21.73 -60.96
N TRP A 110 -16.28 -22.26 -59.78
CA TRP A 110 -16.11 -23.67 -59.45
C TRP A 110 -16.94 -24.61 -60.33
N MET A 111 -18.12 -24.16 -60.79
CA MET A 111 -19.01 -24.91 -61.67
C MET A 111 -18.69 -24.73 -63.17
N ALA A 112 -17.62 -24.01 -63.51
CA ALA A 112 -17.13 -23.92 -64.89
C ALA A 112 -16.70 -25.30 -65.45
N SER A 113 -16.49 -26.30 -64.58
CA SER A 113 -16.34 -27.70 -64.96
C SER A 113 -17.52 -28.54 -64.43
N PRO A 114 -17.89 -29.66 -65.09
CA PRO A 114 -18.94 -30.56 -64.60
C PRO A 114 -18.63 -31.08 -63.19
N ARG A 115 -19.49 -30.77 -62.22
CA ARG A 115 -19.35 -31.15 -60.80
C ARG A 115 -20.71 -31.56 -60.21
N PRO A 116 -20.74 -32.38 -59.14
CA PRO A 116 -21.98 -32.75 -58.46
C PRO A 116 -22.70 -31.53 -57.86
N LEU A 117 -24.02 -31.45 -58.06
CA LEU A 117 -24.88 -30.34 -57.61
C LEU A 117 -24.79 -30.06 -56.09
N ARG A 118 -24.43 -31.06 -55.28
CA ARG A 118 -24.19 -30.91 -53.83
C ARG A 118 -23.11 -29.87 -53.48
N HIS A 119 -22.20 -29.56 -54.41
CA HIS A 119 -21.17 -28.53 -54.20
C HIS A 119 -21.82 -27.14 -54.16
N VAL A 120 -22.78 -26.87 -55.03
CA VAL A 120 -23.55 -25.60 -55.03
C VAL A 120 -24.17 -25.35 -53.66
N LYS A 121 -24.81 -26.37 -53.08
CA LYS A 121 -25.39 -26.29 -51.73
C LYS A 121 -24.34 -25.95 -50.66
N ARG A 122 -23.14 -26.53 -50.72
CA ARG A 122 -22.07 -26.24 -49.74
C ARG A 122 -21.57 -24.79 -49.83
N PHE A 123 -21.40 -24.24 -51.03
CA PHE A 123 -21.02 -22.84 -51.20
C PHE A 123 -22.13 -21.89 -50.71
N ASP A 124 -23.39 -22.23 -50.97
CA ASP A 124 -24.56 -21.45 -50.55
C ASP A 124 -24.79 -21.51 -49.05
N ASP A 125 -24.55 -22.66 -48.42
CA ASP A 125 -24.59 -22.78 -46.96
C ASP A 125 -23.45 -21.95 -46.35
N ALA A 126 -22.26 -21.93 -46.97
CA ALA A 126 -21.09 -21.22 -46.48
C ALA A 126 -21.28 -19.69 -46.42
N SER A 127 -21.92 -19.09 -47.43
CA SER A 127 -22.19 -17.65 -47.47
C SER A 127 -23.29 -17.20 -46.48
N LYS A 128 -24.12 -18.12 -45.96
CA LYS A 128 -25.23 -17.80 -45.05
C LYS A 128 -24.84 -17.67 -43.58
N GLY A 129 -23.61 -18.00 -43.21
CA GLY A 129 -23.11 -17.78 -41.85
C GLY A 129 -22.04 -18.76 -41.39
N ALA A 130 -21.58 -18.57 -40.15
CA ALA A 130 -20.44 -19.29 -39.58
C ALA A 130 -20.58 -20.82 -39.61
N TRP A 131 -21.78 -21.36 -39.37
CA TRP A 131 -22.02 -22.81 -39.38
C TRP A 131 -21.84 -23.45 -40.75
N GLY A 132 -22.33 -22.80 -41.80
CA GLY A 132 -22.12 -23.26 -43.16
C GLY A 132 -20.67 -23.09 -43.59
N SER A 133 -20.03 -21.99 -43.18
CA SER A 133 -18.60 -21.75 -43.41
C SER A 133 -17.73 -22.84 -42.78
N LEU A 134 -18.03 -23.26 -41.53
CA LEU A 134 -17.35 -24.35 -40.86
C LEU A 134 -17.55 -25.69 -41.57
N LYS A 135 -18.80 -26.01 -41.95
CA LYS A 135 -19.11 -27.22 -42.74
C LYS A 135 -18.37 -27.25 -44.06
N PHE A 136 -18.22 -26.10 -44.72
CA PHE A 136 -17.48 -25.98 -45.97
C PHE A 136 -16.00 -26.29 -45.77
N LEU A 137 -15.37 -25.68 -44.76
CA LEU A 137 -13.97 -25.93 -44.39
C LEU A 137 -13.73 -27.40 -44.05
N LEU A 138 -14.64 -28.07 -43.35
CA LEU A 138 -14.46 -29.49 -43.02
C LEU A 138 -14.54 -30.44 -44.23
N HIS A 139 -15.15 -30.02 -45.36
CA HIS A 139 -15.46 -30.92 -46.47
C HIS A 139 -14.89 -30.51 -47.83
N THR A 140 -14.44 -29.26 -48.00
CA THR A 140 -14.06 -28.70 -49.32
C THR A 140 -12.95 -27.65 -49.18
N TRP A 141 -11.71 -28.00 -49.55
CA TRP A 141 -10.53 -27.10 -49.45
C TRP A 141 -10.03 -26.57 -50.80
N LYS A 142 -10.72 -26.90 -51.89
CA LYS A 142 -10.19 -26.72 -53.26
C LYS A 142 -10.54 -25.37 -53.91
N SER A 143 -11.22 -24.47 -53.20
CA SER A 143 -11.56 -23.12 -53.68
C SER A 143 -10.96 -22.07 -52.73
N PRO A 144 -9.74 -21.57 -53.01
CA PRO A 144 -9.06 -20.61 -52.13
C PRO A 144 -9.89 -19.37 -51.78
N PRO A 145 -10.63 -18.73 -52.72
CA PRO A 145 -11.46 -17.56 -52.40
C PRO A 145 -12.59 -17.88 -51.40
N THR A 146 -13.18 -19.07 -51.51
CA THR A 146 -14.28 -19.50 -50.63
C THR A 146 -13.77 -19.96 -49.27
N VAL A 147 -12.59 -20.56 -49.22
CA VAL A 147 -11.89 -20.88 -47.95
C VAL A 147 -11.57 -19.59 -47.21
N LEU A 148 -10.99 -18.59 -47.88
CA LEU A 148 -10.71 -17.29 -47.30
C LEU A 148 -12.00 -16.61 -46.81
N GLY A 149 -13.06 -16.62 -47.63
CA GLY A 149 -14.35 -16.06 -47.24
C GLY A 149 -14.97 -16.77 -46.03
N ALA A 150 -14.91 -18.10 -45.97
CA ALA A 150 -15.40 -18.87 -44.83
C ALA A 150 -14.63 -18.54 -43.54
N LEU A 151 -13.31 -18.36 -43.63
CA LEU A 151 -12.47 -17.92 -42.50
C LEU A 151 -12.83 -16.51 -42.04
N ILE A 152 -13.05 -15.57 -42.97
CA ILE A 152 -13.45 -14.19 -42.67
C ILE A 152 -14.83 -14.17 -41.97
N VAL A 153 -15.81 -14.93 -42.46
CA VAL A 153 -17.14 -15.03 -41.84
C VAL A 153 -17.04 -15.55 -40.41
N ILE A 154 -16.23 -16.59 -40.16
CA ILE A 154 -16.02 -17.13 -38.82
C ILE A 154 -15.30 -16.10 -37.93
N ALA A 155 -14.20 -15.52 -38.40
CA ALA A 155 -13.43 -14.50 -37.67
C ALA A 155 -14.27 -13.25 -37.34
N SER A 156 -15.23 -12.90 -38.18
CA SER A 156 -16.11 -11.73 -37.97
C SER A 156 -16.90 -11.77 -36.65
N TYR A 157 -17.16 -12.97 -36.10
CA TYR A 157 -17.84 -13.14 -34.82
C TYR A 157 -16.97 -12.72 -33.63
N ALA A 158 -15.64 -12.72 -33.79
CA ALA A 158 -14.70 -12.30 -32.77
C ALA A 158 -14.58 -10.77 -32.67
N ILE A 159 -14.86 -10.02 -33.74
CA ILE A 159 -14.68 -8.55 -33.80
C ILE A 159 -15.45 -7.86 -32.65
N GLY A 160 -16.67 -8.30 -32.34
CA GLY A 160 -17.48 -7.70 -31.26
C GLY A 160 -16.80 -7.74 -29.89
N PRO A 161 -16.48 -8.94 -29.35
CA PRO A 161 -15.78 -9.08 -28.08
C PRO A 161 -14.43 -8.36 -28.00
N PHE A 162 -13.61 -8.41 -29.06
CA PHE A 162 -12.28 -7.77 -29.06
C PHE A 162 -12.37 -6.24 -29.05
N SER A 163 -13.28 -5.65 -29.84
CA SER A 163 -13.46 -4.19 -29.84
C SER A 163 -13.99 -3.67 -28.50
N GLN A 164 -14.84 -4.43 -27.80
CA GLN A 164 -15.39 -4.02 -26.50
C GLN A 164 -14.36 -4.04 -25.35
N GLN A 165 -13.29 -4.83 -25.48
CA GLN A 165 -12.20 -4.87 -24.49
C GLN A 165 -11.12 -3.81 -24.70
N ALA A 166 -11.16 -3.08 -25.81
CA ALA A 166 -10.10 -2.15 -26.20
C ALA A 166 -10.13 -0.80 -25.45
N VAL A 167 -11.24 -0.46 -24.77
CA VAL A 167 -11.39 0.77 -23.99
C VAL A 167 -11.85 0.44 -22.56
N LYS A 168 -11.10 0.90 -21.55
CA LYS A 168 -11.49 0.78 -20.13
C LYS A 168 -11.72 2.17 -19.55
N THR A 169 -12.84 2.34 -18.86
CA THR A 169 -13.15 3.57 -18.13
C THR A 169 -12.69 3.47 -16.67
N TYR A 170 -12.11 4.55 -16.13
CA TYR A 170 -11.67 4.63 -14.74
C TYR A 170 -11.99 6.02 -14.16
N PRO A 171 -12.21 6.13 -12.84
CA PRO A 171 -12.49 7.41 -12.21
C PRO A 171 -11.18 8.23 -12.10
N CYS A 172 -11.20 9.49 -12.51
CA CYS A 172 -10.05 10.40 -12.54
C CYS A 172 -10.41 11.78 -11.96
N PRO A 173 -9.51 12.44 -11.21
CA PRO A 173 -9.76 13.79 -10.71
C PRO A 173 -9.59 14.81 -11.84
N ILE A 174 -10.58 15.68 -12.02
CA ILE A 174 -10.53 16.85 -12.90
C ILE A 174 -10.71 18.12 -12.06
N GLN A 175 -10.08 19.21 -12.48
CA GLN A 175 -10.36 20.53 -11.92
C GLN A 175 -11.75 20.97 -12.38
N ALA A 176 -12.60 21.35 -11.43
CA ALA A 176 -13.94 21.84 -11.68
C ALA A 176 -14.10 23.27 -11.15
N GLU A 177 -15.05 24.01 -11.70
CA GLU A 177 -15.46 25.29 -11.13
C GLU A 177 -16.29 25.05 -9.86
N GLY A 178 -15.97 25.76 -8.78
CA GLY A 178 -16.69 25.67 -7.50
C GLY A 178 -15.94 26.39 -6.38
N VAL A 179 -16.52 26.39 -5.18
CA VAL A 179 -15.93 26.99 -3.99
C VAL A 179 -15.02 25.99 -3.28
N ALA A 180 -13.76 26.40 -3.08
CA ALA A 180 -12.77 25.71 -2.26
C ALA A 180 -12.08 26.72 -1.35
N ARG A 181 -12.42 26.72 -0.06
CA ARG A 181 -11.93 27.69 0.93
C ARG A 181 -11.57 27.00 2.24
N ILE A 182 -10.46 27.42 2.86
CA ILE A 182 -10.12 27.10 4.25
C ILE A 182 -10.14 28.40 5.06
N SER A 183 -10.84 28.41 6.18
CA SER A 183 -10.90 29.55 7.11
C SER A 183 -9.53 29.79 7.77
N ILE A 184 -9.09 31.04 7.73
CA ILE A 184 -7.87 31.52 8.38
C ILE A 184 -8.18 32.79 9.19
N ALA A 185 -7.34 33.11 10.17
CA ALA A 185 -7.37 34.41 10.84
C ALA A 185 -6.16 35.24 10.41
N GLU A 186 -6.37 36.20 9.52
CA GLU A 186 -5.41 37.29 9.28
C GLU A 186 -5.38 38.23 10.48
N ARG A 187 -6.56 38.66 10.92
CA ARG A 187 -6.79 39.32 12.19
C ARG A 187 -7.81 38.52 12.99
N VAL A 188 -7.49 38.22 14.24
CA VAL A 188 -8.47 37.59 15.13
C VAL A 188 -9.55 38.61 15.47
N ALA A 189 -10.82 38.24 15.28
CA ALA A 189 -11.95 39.08 15.67
C ALA A 189 -11.87 39.38 17.17
N GLY A 190 -11.87 40.65 17.55
CA GLY A 190 -11.95 41.05 18.96
C GLY A 190 -13.30 40.69 19.56
N LEU A 191 -13.35 40.55 20.89
CA LEU A 191 -14.54 40.19 21.66
C LEU A 191 -15.80 40.96 21.23
N ASP A 192 -16.92 40.24 21.09
CA ASP A 192 -18.30 40.76 21.01
C ASP A 192 -18.79 41.40 22.35
N SER A 193 -17.88 41.66 23.29
CA SER A 193 -18.21 42.10 24.65
C SER A 193 -18.26 43.62 24.73
N THR A 194 -19.45 44.16 24.53
CA THR A 194 -19.82 45.51 24.97
C THR A 194 -19.86 45.68 26.50
N ARG A 195 -19.38 44.70 27.29
CA ARG A 195 -19.35 44.72 28.76
C ARG A 195 -18.06 44.04 29.28
N ASP A 196 -17.21 44.84 29.91
CA ASP A 196 -15.95 44.54 30.61
C ASP A 196 -14.73 44.05 29.79
N PRO A 197 -13.65 44.84 29.70
CA PRO A 197 -12.37 44.41 29.15
C PRO A 197 -11.79 43.22 29.93
N GLY A 198 -11.40 42.15 29.23
CA GLY A 198 -10.69 41.01 29.82
C GLY A 198 -11.55 39.80 30.21
N PHE A 199 -12.84 39.77 29.84
CA PHE A 199 -13.71 38.59 29.97
C PHE A 199 -13.82 37.80 28.66
N LEU A 200 -13.67 36.48 28.75
CA LEU A 200 -13.76 35.56 27.62
C LEU A 200 -15.23 35.30 27.23
N SER A 201 -15.54 35.26 25.94
CA SER A 201 -16.91 34.94 25.48
C SER A 201 -17.34 33.54 25.91
N GLY A 202 -18.65 33.32 26.10
CA GLY A 202 -19.17 32.01 26.51
C GLY A 202 -18.83 30.89 25.51
N GLU A 203 -18.80 31.22 24.22
CA GLU A 203 -18.43 30.28 23.15
C GLU A 203 -16.93 29.93 23.22
N MET A 204 -16.04 30.92 23.35
CA MET A 204 -14.61 30.65 23.47
C MET A 204 -14.28 29.90 24.77
N SER A 205 -14.96 30.24 25.88
CA SER A 205 -14.87 29.51 27.15
C SER A 205 -15.24 28.03 26.98
N SER A 206 -16.31 27.74 26.23
CA SER A 206 -16.72 26.36 25.96
C SER A 206 -15.70 25.60 25.12
N VAL A 207 -15.06 26.26 24.14
CA VAL A 207 -14.03 25.69 23.28
C VAL A 207 -12.78 25.35 24.09
N VAL A 208 -12.35 26.25 24.99
CA VAL A 208 -11.21 26.00 25.89
C VAL A 208 -11.47 24.76 26.77
N ILE A 209 -12.66 24.67 27.37
CA ILE A 209 -13.07 23.53 28.21
C ILE A 209 -13.12 22.23 27.40
N ASN A 210 -13.69 22.24 26.20
CA ASN A 210 -13.80 21.04 25.36
C ASN A 210 -12.42 20.58 24.86
N GLY A 211 -11.55 21.52 24.48
CA GLY A 211 -10.16 21.23 24.11
C GLY A 211 -9.39 20.55 25.26
N LEU A 212 -9.57 21.04 26.49
CA LEU A 212 -8.99 20.44 27.70
C LEU A 212 -9.49 19.00 27.93
N LEU A 213 -10.76 18.73 27.64
CA LEU A 213 -11.37 17.40 27.74
C LEU A 213 -11.02 16.47 26.57
N SER A 214 -10.18 16.92 25.62
CA SER A 214 -9.88 16.22 24.37
C SER A 214 -11.12 15.93 23.52
N MET A 215 -12.15 16.76 23.66
CA MET A 215 -13.30 16.82 22.75
C MET A 215 -12.94 17.82 21.65
N LEU A 216 -12.20 17.36 20.65
CA LEU A 216 -11.78 18.22 19.53
C LEU A 216 -13.02 18.76 18.79
N PRO A 217 -13.08 20.07 18.49
CA PRO A 217 -14.23 20.66 17.80
C PRO A 217 -14.37 20.13 16.37
N ASP A 218 -15.60 20.13 15.87
CA ASP A 218 -15.91 19.74 14.50
C ASP A 218 -15.22 20.68 13.49
N SER A 219 -14.33 20.12 12.67
CA SER A 219 -13.59 20.85 11.63
C SER A 219 -14.46 21.29 10.45
N SER A 220 -15.72 20.85 10.37
CA SER A 220 -16.67 21.22 9.31
C SER A 220 -16.88 22.73 9.16
N GLN A 221 -16.64 23.51 10.22
CA GLN A 221 -16.77 24.97 10.21
C GLN A 221 -15.53 25.70 9.66
N LEU A 222 -14.45 24.98 9.36
CA LEU A 222 -13.17 25.55 8.94
C LEU A 222 -12.95 25.53 7.43
N PHE A 223 -13.91 25.03 6.64
CA PHE A 223 -13.78 25.00 5.20
C PHE A 223 -15.12 25.01 4.47
N ASP A 224 -15.10 25.50 3.23
CA ASP A 224 -16.16 25.32 2.23
C ASP A 224 -15.56 24.55 1.05
N CYS A 225 -16.12 23.40 0.71
CA CYS A 225 -15.65 22.59 -0.42
C CYS A 225 -16.82 21.87 -1.10
N ASP A 226 -17.25 22.41 -2.25
CA ASP A 226 -18.45 21.95 -2.95
C ASP A 226 -18.39 20.48 -3.40
N SER A 227 -17.22 20.00 -3.82
CA SER A 227 -17.03 18.60 -4.25
C SER A 227 -16.71 17.63 -3.12
N GLY A 228 -16.44 18.14 -1.91
CA GLY A 228 -15.83 17.37 -0.83
C GLY A 228 -14.37 16.98 -1.07
N ASN A 229 -13.77 17.31 -2.21
CA ASN A 229 -12.36 17.07 -2.52
C ASN A 229 -11.70 18.36 -3.03
N CYS A 230 -11.01 19.08 -2.17
CA CYS A 230 -10.39 20.37 -2.50
C CYS A 230 -8.92 20.39 -2.11
N THR A 231 -8.11 21.02 -2.97
CA THR A 231 -6.66 21.15 -2.80
C THR A 231 -6.26 22.61 -2.75
N PHE A 232 -5.17 22.91 -2.05
CA PHE A 232 -4.72 24.27 -1.83
C PHE A 232 -3.25 24.34 -2.22
N GLY A 233 -2.86 25.39 -2.94
CA GLY A 233 -1.47 25.55 -3.38
C GLY A 233 -0.52 25.53 -2.18
N SER A 234 0.49 24.65 -2.21
CA SER A 234 1.49 24.48 -1.17
C SER A 234 2.81 25.11 -1.61
N ILE A 235 3.46 25.85 -0.70
CA ILE A 235 4.77 26.45 -0.91
C ILE A 235 5.63 26.08 0.30
N SER A 236 6.76 25.41 0.05
CA SER A 236 7.62 24.84 1.11
C SER A 236 6.84 23.96 2.11
N GLY A 237 5.81 23.25 1.62
CA GLY A 237 4.95 22.39 2.44
C GLY A 237 3.83 23.13 3.17
N VAL A 238 3.70 24.45 3.05
CA VAL A 238 2.65 25.25 3.71
C VAL A 238 1.55 25.61 2.72
N THR A 239 0.31 25.20 3.00
CA THR A 239 -0.88 25.59 2.19
C THR A 239 -1.54 26.86 2.71
N HIS A 240 -1.60 27.03 4.03
CA HIS A 240 -2.18 28.21 4.65
C HIS A 240 -1.58 28.49 6.03
N SER A 241 -1.78 29.71 6.52
CA SER A 241 -1.23 30.15 7.81
C SER A 241 -2.19 31.10 8.51
N SER A 242 -2.29 30.95 9.82
CA SER A 242 -3.28 31.67 10.64
C SER A 242 -2.66 32.20 11.93
N ALA A 243 -3.14 33.37 12.38
CA ALA A 243 -2.96 33.80 13.76
C ALA A 243 -3.67 32.82 14.71
N GLY A 244 -3.10 32.62 15.90
CA GLY A 244 -3.65 31.74 16.92
C GLY A 244 -2.88 31.80 18.23
N VAL A 245 -3.11 30.77 19.05
CA VAL A 245 -2.41 30.56 20.32
C VAL A 245 -1.72 29.20 20.28
N CYS A 246 -0.44 29.18 20.62
CA CYS A 246 0.38 27.98 20.68
C CYS A 246 0.66 27.59 22.12
N SER A 247 1.00 26.32 22.32
CA SER A 247 1.44 25.80 23.61
C SER A 247 2.76 25.08 23.49
N LYS A 248 3.67 25.29 24.44
CA LYS A 248 4.91 24.51 24.57
C LYS A 248 5.06 24.02 26.00
N CYS A 249 5.33 22.73 26.18
CA CYS A 249 5.57 22.13 27.50
C CYS A 249 7.00 21.61 27.61
N THR A 250 7.59 21.76 28.79
CA THR A 250 8.94 21.30 29.12
C THR A 250 8.89 20.41 30.37
N ASP A 251 9.56 19.26 30.32
CA ASP A 251 9.71 18.40 31.50
C ASP A 251 10.74 19.05 32.44
N VAL A 252 10.33 19.33 33.67
CA VAL A 252 11.14 20.04 34.67
C VAL A 252 11.45 19.18 35.89
N ARG A 253 11.29 17.85 35.77
CA ARG A 253 11.51 16.89 36.86
C ARG A 253 12.92 16.93 37.44
N SER A 254 13.93 17.18 36.61
CA SER A 254 15.34 17.25 37.02
C SER A 254 15.67 18.45 37.93
N GLY A 255 14.79 19.45 38.01
CA GLY A 255 14.97 20.65 38.83
C GLY A 255 14.26 20.60 40.19
N LEU A 256 13.61 19.48 40.55
CA LEU A 256 12.92 19.34 41.82
C LEU A 256 13.92 19.15 42.97
N LEU A 257 13.71 19.88 44.06
CA LEU A 257 14.48 19.73 45.30
C LEU A 257 13.64 18.98 46.33
N GLU A 258 14.24 17.96 46.94
CA GLU A 258 13.67 17.24 48.09
C GLU A 258 14.04 17.98 49.38
N PHE A 259 13.03 18.37 50.16
CA PHE A 259 13.21 18.98 51.47
C PHE A 259 12.80 18.00 52.56
N ASP A 260 13.73 17.76 53.49
CA ASP A 260 13.46 17.09 54.77
C ASP A 260 13.16 18.20 55.78
N ASP A 261 11.89 18.63 55.86
CA ASP A 261 11.51 19.68 56.80
C ASP A 261 11.55 19.12 58.22
N ARG A 262 12.58 19.47 58.99
CA ARG A 262 12.75 19.11 60.41
C ARG A 262 11.77 19.87 61.32
N GLY A 263 10.56 20.13 60.85
CA GLY A 263 9.46 20.68 61.64
C GLY A 263 9.00 19.71 62.73
N PRO A 264 8.22 20.18 63.72
CA PRO A 264 7.81 19.36 64.86
C PRO A 264 7.00 18.17 64.35
N THR A 265 7.54 16.97 64.57
CA THR A 265 6.90 15.71 64.23
C THR A 265 5.51 15.64 64.85
N VAL A 266 4.45 15.65 64.04
CA VAL A 266 3.13 15.20 64.50
C VAL A 266 3.22 13.68 64.63
N ASN A 267 3.25 13.17 65.86
CA ASN A 267 3.33 11.73 66.19
C ASN A 267 4.61 11.00 65.70
N GLY A 268 5.77 11.67 65.67
CA GLY A 268 7.07 11.01 65.46
C GLY A 268 7.34 10.50 64.03
N ARG A 269 6.70 11.05 63.00
CA ARG A 269 6.81 10.61 61.60
C ARG A 269 7.41 11.71 60.69
N TYR A 270 8.31 11.30 59.79
CA TYR A 270 8.99 12.18 58.81
C TYR A 270 8.04 12.67 57.70
N GLN A 271 8.22 13.91 57.24
CA GLN A 271 7.43 14.53 56.16
C GLN A 271 8.36 14.99 55.03
N PRO A 272 8.54 14.21 53.96
CA PRO A 272 9.22 14.71 52.77
C PRO A 272 8.30 15.65 52.00
N GLU A 273 8.78 16.87 51.72
CA GLU A 273 8.09 17.84 50.87
C GLU A 273 8.95 18.15 49.63
N TYR A 274 8.34 18.09 48.45
CA TYR A 274 9.03 18.35 47.17
C TYR A 274 8.64 19.71 46.65
N ARG A 275 9.63 20.56 46.36
CA ARG A 275 9.46 21.95 45.95
C ARG A 275 10.52 22.33 44.91
N PHE A 276 10.25 23.34 44.09
CA PHE A 276 11.25 23.86 43.15
C PHE A 276 12.31 24.72 43.84
N HIS A 277 11.97 25.38 44.95
CA HIS A 277 12.91 26.12 45.80
C HIS A 277 12.43 26.17 47.25
N ASN A 278 13.34 26.47 48.19
CA ASN A 278 13.07 26.43 49.65
C ASN A 278 11.81 27.23 50.06
N ASN A 279 11.59 28.38 49.40
CA ASN A 279 10.46 29.28 49.67
C ASN A 279 9.24 29.12 48.74
N SER A 280 9.10 28.02 47.99
CA SER A 280 7.97 27.89 47.04
C SER A 280 6.75 27.29 47.71
N ASP A 281 5.60 27.97 47.63
CA ASP A 281 4.28 27.41 47.98
C ASP A 281 3.82 26.31 46.99
N PHE A 282 4.63 26.04 45.97
CA PHE A 282 4.41 25.06 44.92
C PHE A 282 5.16 23.76 45.25
N GLY A 283 4.45 22.82 45.86
CA GLY A 283 4.98 21.52 46.23
C GLY A 283 3.96 20.41 46.41
N ILE A 284 4.46 19.17 46.52
CA ILE A 284 3.69 17.97 46.85
C ILE A 284 4.17 17.41 48.19
N ASN A 285 3.21 17.04 49.05
CA ASN A 285 3.45 16.36 50.32
C ASN A 285 2.80 14.96 50.27
N THR A 286 3.53 13.93 50.71
CA THR A 286 3.08 12.53 50.73
C THR A 286 2.60 12.04 52.12
N ALA A 287 2.25 12.95 53.04
CA ALA A 287 1.75 12.65 54.38
C ALA A 287 0.27 12.19 54.42
N VAL A 288 -0.31 12.08 55.63
CA VAL A 288 -1.62 11.46 55.96
C VAL A 288 -2.78 11.84 55.01
N GLU A 289 -2.75 13.05 54.44
CA GLU A 289 -3.58 13.48 53.31
C GLU A 289 -2.68 13.92 52.13
N PRO A 290 -2.26 13.01 51.24
CA PRO A 290 -1.25 13.37 50.25
C PRO A 290 -1.84 14.29 49.18
N ILE A 291 -1.18 15.41 48.92
CA ILE A 291 -1.48 16.30 47.80
C ILE A 291 -0.92 15.63 46.54
N LEU A 292 -1.77 14.99 45.75
CA LEU A 292 -1.36 14.21 44.57
C LEU A 292 -1.04 15.06 43.35
N PHE A 293 -1.55 16.29 43.34
CA PHE A 293 -1.42 17.21 42.23
C PHE A 293 -1.46 18.62 42.79
N ASN A 294 -0.51 19.44 42.35
CA ASN A 294 -0.50 20.87 42.59
C ASN A 294 -0.20 21.58 41.25
N MET A 295 -0.91 22.66 40.97
CA MET A 295 -0.64 23.49 39.80
C MET A 295 -0.71 24.95 40.17
N THR A 296 0.29 25.69 39.69
CA THR A 296 0.36 27.13 39.83
C THR A 296 0.39 27.78 38.46
N THR A 297 -0.03 29.04 38.40
CA THR A 297 0.01 29.86 37.20
C THR A 297 0.76 31.13 37.51
N SER A 298 1.61 31.59 36.60
CA SER A 298 2.19 32.93 36.67
C SER A 298 1.41 33.85 35.75
N THR A 299 0.81 34.90 36.30
CA THR A 299 0.10 35.95 35.56
C THR A 299 0.91 37.23 35.65
N THR A 300 1.94 37.37 34.80
CA THR A 300 2.65 38.63 34.61
C THR A 300 2.24 39.21 33.27
N TYR A 301 1.59 40.38 33.29
CA TYR A 301 1.19 41.12 32.10
C TYR A 301 2.45 41.39 31.23
N ALA A 302 2.36 41.12 29.93
CA ALA A 302 3.45 41.16 28.93
C ALA A 302 4.42 39.95 28.86
N THR A 303 4.14 38.82 29.54
CA THR A 303 4.92 37.58 29.39
C THR A 303 4.05 36.41 28.93
N PRO A 304 4.63 35.39 28.25
CA PRO A 304 3.90 34.17 27.91
C PRO A 304 3.23 33.55 29.14
N PHE A 305 1.93 33.26 29.05
CA PHE A 305 1.18 32.68 30.17
C PHE A 305 1.72 31.29 30.50
N MET A 306 2.28 31.15 31.70
CA MET A 306 2.93 29.93 32.16
C MET A 306 2.10 29.20 33.20
N THR A 307 1.92 27.90 32.98
CA THR A 307 1.29 26.95 33.88
C THR A 307 2.35 25.94 34.31
N SER A 308 2.54 25.79 35.62
CA SER A 308 3.49 24.84 36.20
C SER A 308 2.71 23.71 36.86
N PHE A 309 3.03 22.48 36.49
CA PHE A 309 2.39 21.25 36.94
C PHE A 309 3.36 20.42 37.76
N LEU A 310 2.89 19.93 38.91
CA LEU A 310 3.57 18.92 39.69
C LEU A 310 2.55 17.86 40.11
N THR A 311 2.76 16.60 39.74
CA THR A 311 1.83 15.51 40.05
C THR A 311 2.49 14.15 40.18
N LEU A 312 1.92 13.32 41.06
CA LEU A 312 2.25 11.89 41.12
C LEU A 312 1.54 11.18 39.97
N THR A 313 2.28 10.55 39.07
CA THR A 313 1.69 9.67 38.06
C THR A 313 1.20 8.40 38.77
N ALA A 314 0.06 7.87 38.36
CA ALA A 314 -0.61 6.78 39.09
C ALA A 314 0.09 5.40 38.94
N ALA A 315 1.33 5.33 38.49
CA ALA A 315 2.06 4.08 38.22
C ALA A 315 2.25 3.18 39.46
N GLY A 316 2.05 3.71 40.68
CA GLY A 316 2.06 2.93 41.93
C GLY A 316 0.69 2.41 42.41
N CYS A 317 -0.41 2.66 41.68
CA CYS A 317 -1.77 2.32 42.12
C CYS A 317 -2.60 1.55 41.08
N VAL A 318 -2.88 0.27 41.36
CA VAL A 318 -3.63 -0.65 40.50
C VAL A 318 -5.13 -0.38 40.57
N ALA A 319 -5.80 -0.19 39.43
CA ALA A 319 -7.26 -0.14 39.38
C ALA A 319 -7.85 -1.56 39.47
N LYS A 320 -8.72 -1.82 40.45
CA LYS A 320 -9.55 -3.04 40.55
C LYS A 320 -11.02 -2.69 40.46
N VAL A 321 -11.73 -3.37 39.57
CA VAL A 321 -13.18 -3.24 39.45
C VAL A 321 -13.83 -4.09 40.54
N ASN A 322 -14.67 -3.49 41.39
CA ASN A 322 -15.42 -4.23 42.39
C ASN A 322 -16.57 -5.03 41.73
N GLU A 323 -17.19 -5.94 42.47
CA GLU A 323 -18.28 -6.81 41.98
C GLU A 323 -19.51 -6.03 41.43
N LYS A 324 -19.59 -4.72 41.68
CA LYS A 324 -20.65 -3.82 41.19
C LYS A 324 -20.23 -3.02 39.95
N GLY A 325 -19.09 -3.31 39.34
CA GLY A 325 -18.60 -2.62 38.14
C GLY A 325 -17.96 -1.25 38.40
N GLN A 326 -17.69 -0.89 39.66
CA GLN A 326 -17.04 0.38 40.00
C GLN A 326 -15.52 0.18 40.11
N ALA A 327 -14.75 1.00 39.39
CA ALA A 327 -13.29 0.97 39.42
C ALA A 327 -12.77 1.68 40.69
N ASN A 328 -12.24 0.90 41.65
CA ASN A 328 -11.54 1.42 42.83
C ASN A 328 -10.02 1.30 42.60
N ARG A 329 -9.25 2.32 42.98
CA ARG A 329 -7.78 2.32 42.84
C ARG A 329 -7.10 1.87 44.13
N TYR A 330 -6.07 1.03 44.01
CA TYR A 330 -5.34 0.41 45.10
C TYR A 330 -3.85 0.72 44.99
N CYS A 331 -3.30 1.50 45.92
CA CYS A 331 -1.89 1.84 45.98
C CYS A 331 -1.16 0.82 46.87
N GLN A 332 -0.14 0.12 46.37
CA GLN A 332 0.44 -1.06 47.04
C GLN A 332 1.51 -0.76 48.11
N HIS A 333 1.53 0.41 48.73
CA HIS A 333 2.58 0.79 49.68
C HIS A 333 2.05 1.07 51.10
N LYS A 334 2.68 0.46 52.12
CA LYS A 334 2.43 0.74 53.55
C LYS A 334 3.19 2.00 53.98
N TYR A 335 2.57 2.84 54.82
CA TYR A 335 3.10 4.14 55.27
C TYR A 335 4.52 4.08 55.86
N GLU A 336 4.84 3.00 56.57
CA GLU A 336 6.08 2.84 57.31
C GLU A 336 7.28 2.48 56.41
N ASN A 337 7.03 2.15 55.14
CA ASN A 337 8.02 1.69 54.16
C ASN A 337 7.83 2.34 52.77
N MET A 338 7.40 3.61 52.70
CA MET A 338 7.44 4.30 51.41
C MET A 338 8.92 4.48 50.99
N PRO A 339 9.31 4.02 49.79
CA PRO A 339 10.68 4.12 49.33
C PRO A 339 11.10 5.59 49.23
N LYS A 340 12.38 5.87 49.55
CA LYS A 340 13.01 7.16 49.22
C LYS A 340 12.92 7.34 47.71
N LEU A 341 12.48 8.51 47.27
CA LEU A 341 11.82 8.73 45.99
C LEU A 341 12.79 8.88 44.81
N SER A 342 13.87 8.09 44.75
CA SER A 342 14.81 8.09 43.63
C SER A 342 14.77 6.83 42.76
N SER A 343 13.81 5.90 42.97
CA SER A 343 13.68 4.73 42.08
C SER A 343 12.25 4.21 41.84
N ASP A 344 11.27 4.49 42.71
CA ASP A 344 10.02 3.70 42.75
C ASP A 344 8.69 4.49 42.62
N LEU A 345 8.73 5.83 42.59
CA LEU A 345 7.52 6.68 42.49
C LEU A 345 7.65 7.60 41.28
N ASP A 346 6.72 7.45 40.34
CA ASP A 346 6.78 8.07 39.03
C ASP A 346 6.09 9.45 39.07
N ILE A 347 6.86 10.54 38.98
CA ILE A 347 6.38 11.93 39.08
C ILE A 347 6.39 12.58 37.70
N ALA A 348 5.31 13.30 37.37
CA ALA A 348 5.26 14.22 36.24
C ALA A 348 5.36 15.66 36.73
N ALA A 349 6.34 16.38 36.18
CA ALA A 349 6.52 17.81 36.40
C ALA A 349 6.66 18.51 35.04
N ALA A 350 5.79 19.47 34.76
CA ALA A 350 5.74 20.13 33.46
C ALA A 350 5.61 21.64 33.63
N ASN A 351 6.41 22.40 32.89
CA ASN A 351 6.16 23.83 32.69
C ASN A 351 5.62 24.02 31.28
N CYS A 352 4.35 24.37 31.17
CA CYS A 352 3.68 24.66 29.92
C CYS A 352 3.45 26.16 29.76
N THR A 353 3.54 26.62 28.52
CA THR A 353 3.42 28.03 28.17
C THR A 353 2.43 28.19 27.05
N PHE A 354 1.44 29.07 27.19
CA PHE A 354 0.61 29.55 26.09
C PHE A 354 1.15 30.88 25.58
N TYR A 355 1.30 31.03 24.26
CA TYR A 355 1.78 32.27 23.66
C TYR A 355 1.09 32.58 22.32
N PRO A 356 0.91 33.87 21.97
CA PRO A 356 0.47 34.28 20.65
C PRO A 356 1.42 33.78 19.57
N CYS A 357 0.90 33.14 18.54
CA CYS A 357 1.70 32.56 17.47
C CYS A 357 1.03 32.64 16.10
N VAL A 358 1.82 32.47 15.05
CA VAL A 358 1.35 32.11 13.72
C VAL A 358 1.58 30.63 13.51
N ARG A 359 0.56 29.91 13.06
CA ARG A 359 0.66 28.49 12.69
C ARG A 359 0.65 28.31 11.19
N HIS A 360 1.54 27.46 10.70
CA HIS A 360 1.68 27.07 9.31
C HIS A 360 1.16 25.65 9.13
N TYR A 361 0.23 25.46 8.21
CA TYR A 361 -0.43 24.19 8.00
C TYR A 361 -0.24 23.70 6.57
N GLU A 362 -0.14 22.38 6.43
CA GLU A 362 -0.40 21.67 5.19
C GLU A 362 -1.79 21.04 5.29
N GLY A 363 -2.70 21.46 4.42
CA GLY A 363 -4.11 21.10 4.53
C GLY A 363 -4.76 20.81 3.18
N ALA A 364 -5.59 19.76 3.16
CA ALA A 364 -6.46 19.42 2.04
C ALA A 364 -7.81 18.89 2.56
N ILE A 365 -8.82 18.96 1.72
CA ILE A 365 -10.16 18.45 2.05
C ILE A 365 -10.37 17.18 1.21
N THR A 366 -10.63 16.08 1.88
CA THR A 366 -10.84 14.77 1.25
C THR A 366 -12.12 14.15 1.78
N ASN A 367 -13.03 13.75 0.88
CA ASN A 367 -14.35 13.21 1.21
C ASN A 367 -15.12 14.07 2.24
N GLY A 368 -15.08 15.40 2.10
CA GLY A 368 -15.76 16.33 2.99
C GLY A 368 -15.16 16.38 4.40
N THR A 369 -13.91 15.94 4.58
CA THR A 369 -13.18 16.05 5.85
C THR A 369 -11.90 16.86 5.64
N LEU A 370 -11.69 17.88 6.46
CA LEU A 370 -10.46 18.66 6.48
C LEU A 370 -9.35 17.85 7.16
N ARG A 371 -8.26 17.62 6.44
CA ARG A 371 -7.04 17.01 6.98
C ARG A 371 -5.92 18.03 6.97
N GLU A 372 -5.45 18.40 8.15
CA GLU A 372 -4.42 19.41 8.35
C GLU A 372 -3.28 18.86 9.19
N ARG A 373 -2.04 19.13 8.76
CA ARG A 373 -0.80 18.87 9.48
C ARG A 373 -0.15 20.21 9.83
N LEU A 374 0.18 20.41 11.09
CA LEU A 374 0.98 21.56 11.53
C LEU A 374 2.43 21.36 11.05
N ILE A 375 2.95 22.30 10.26
CA ILE A 375 4.32 22.29 9.73
C ILE A 375 5.26 23.02 10.68
N SER A 376 4.85 24.20 11.14
CA SER A 376 5.61 25.02 12.09
C SER A 376 4.70 26.02 12.80
N ASP A 377 5.17 26.55 13.92
CA ASP A 377 4.59 27.71 14.57
C ASP A 377 5.66 28.73 15.00
N GLU A 378 5.34 30.02 14.91
CA GLU A 378 6.25 31.11 15.21
C GLU A 378 5.61 32.07 16.23
N PRO A 379 6.31 32.45 17.33
CA PRO A 379 5.81 33.44 18.28
C PRO A 379 5.57 34.81 17.65
N MET A 380 4.53 35.51 18.10
CA MET A 380 4.23 36.87 17.66
C MET A 380 4.88 37.92 18.58
N ALA A 381 5.22 39.08 18.01
CA ALA A 381 5.81 40.19 18.75
C ALA A 381 4.73 41.15 19.24
N PHE A 382 4.87 41.67 20.45
CA PHE A 382 3.95 42.65 21.02
C PHE A 382 4.22 44.05 20.46
N ARG A 383 3.16 44.80 20.15
CA ARG A 383 3.21 46.14 19.56
C ARG A 383 2.45 47.13 20.44
N ASP A 384 3.21 47.98 21.13
CA ASP A 384 2.72 48.84 22.23
C ASP A 384 2.35 50.27 21.78
N ASN A 385 2.70 50.66 20.54
CA ASN A 385 2.55 52.03 20.03
C ASN A 385 1.39 52.14 19.02
N LEU A 386 0.15 52.03 19.50
CA LEU A 386 -1.06 52.30 18.70
C LEU A 386 -1.57 53.75 18.94
N PRO A 387 -2.30 54.36 17.99
CA PRO A 387 -2.89 55.68 18.17
C PRO A 387 -3.79 55.72 19.42
N ILE A 388 -3.89 56.88 20.07
CA ILE A 388 -4.55 57.10 21.39
C ILE A 388 -6.03 56.61 21.45
N GLU A 389 -6.67 56.34 20.31
CA GLU A 389 -8.03 55.81 20.20
C GLU A 389 -8.15 54.28 20.39
N GLU A 390 -7.05 53.53 20.30
CA GLU A 390 -6.99 52.07 20.54
C GLU A 390 -6.40 51.81 21.93
N PHE A 391 -7.26 51.57 22.93
CA PHE A 391 -6.88 51.46 24.35
C PHE A 391 -5.98 50.26 24.73
N TYR A 392 -5.62 49.37 23.79
CA TYR A 392 -4.91 48.10 24.05
C TYR A 392 -3.98 47.73 22.90
N GLY A 393 -2.88 47.02 23.17
CA GLY A 393 -1.88 46.61 22.19
C GLY A 393 -2.34 45.47 21.25
N GLU A 394 -1.48 45.10 20.31
CA GLU A 394 -1.68 43.94 19.43
C GLU A 394 -0.41 43.10 19.31
N TYR A 395 -0.56 41.78 19.13
CA TYR A 395 0.53 40.90 18.73
C TYR A 395 0.56 40.78 17.21
N VAL A 396 1.75 40.95 16.62
CA VAL A 396 1.94 40.97 15.16
C VAL A 396 3.08 40.03 14.78
N SER A 397 2.91 39.29 13.69
CA SER A 397 3.99 38.55 13.04
C SER A 397 3.78 38.46 11.53
N MET A 398 4.87 38.23 10.81
CA MET A 398 4.87 38.02 9.37
C MET A 398 4.82 36.51 9.06
N ILE A 399 3.97 36.10 8.12
CA ILE A 399 3.96 34.72 7.63
C ILE A 399 5.23 34.41 6.85
N ARG A 400 5.71 33.16 6.96
CA ARG A 400 6.87 32.67 6.20
C ARG A 400 6.53 31.36 5.46
N PRO A 401 6.79 31.27 4.15
CA PRO A 401 7.16 32.36 3.26
C PRO A 401 5.99 33.33 3.01
N CYS A 402 6.23 34.64 2.95
CA CYS A 402 5.23 35.56 2.40
C CYS A 402 5.41 35.64 0.89
N ILE A 403 4.34 35.37 0.13
CA ILE A 403 4.39 35.43 -1.33
C ILE A 403 3.61 36.65 -1.82
N LEU A 404 4.30 37.51 -2.58
CA LEU A 404 3.69 38.65 -3.27
C LEU A 404 4.08 38.55 -4.74
N ASN A 405 3.10 38.60 -5.64
CA ASN A 405 3.30 38.51 -7.09
C ASN A 405 4.12 37.28 -7.55
N GLY A 406 4.07 36.17 -6.81
CA GLY A 406 4.79 34.93 -7.13
C GLY A 406 6.23 34.85 -6.62
N GLU A 407 6.74 35.89 -5.97
CA GLU A 407 8.07 35.91 -5.34
C GLU A 407 7.96 35.76 -3.82
N SER A 408 8.98 35.12 -3.22
CA SER A 408 9.02 34.85 -1.78
C SER A 408 9.82 35.89 -1.02
N TYR A 409 9.21 36.42 0.03
CA TYR A 409 9.77 37.43 0.90
C TYR A 409 9.80 36.95 2.36
N ASP A 410 10.84 37.38 3.07
CA ASP A 410 11.06 37.22 4.50
C ASP A 410 11.41 38.57 5.15
N LEU A 411 11.68 38.60 6.45
CA LEU A 411 11.98 39.86 7.15
C LEU A 411 13.25 40.57 6.63
N SER A 412 14.16 39.86 5.96
CA SER A 412 15.42 40.44 5.48
C SER A 412 15.26 41.18 4.15
N ASN A 413 14.31 40.76 3.30
CA ASN A 413 14.12 41.30 1.96
C ASN A 413 12.75 41.94 1.71
N ILE A 414 11.79 41.86 2.64
CA ILE A 414 10.42 42.39 2.45
C ILE A 414 10.39 43.89 2.10
N THR A 415 11.38 44.67 2.55
CA THR A 415 11.48 46.12 2.27
C THR A 415 11.75 46.44 0.81
N SER A 416 12.14 45.46 -0.02
CA SER A 416 12.34 45.66 -1.47
C SER A 416 11.04 45.65 -2.29
N VAL A 417 9.90 45.30 -1.68
CA VAL A 417 8.59 45.24 -2.36
C VAL A 417 8.08 46.65 -2.67
N SER A 418 7.52 46.86 -3.86
CA SER A 418 6.88 48.13 -4.20
C SER A 418 5.70 48.42 -3.26
N ARG A 419 5.63 49.65 -2.75
CA ARG A 419 4.55 50.06 -1.84
C ARG A 419 3.25 50.43 -2.56
N ASP A 420 3.26 50.51 -3.89
CA ASP A 420 2.11 50.93 -4.69
C ASP A 420 0.91 49.98 -4.49
N GLY A 421 -0.17 50.50 -3.90
CA GLY A 421 -1.43 49.77 -3.70
C GLY A 421 -1.45 48.79 -2.52
N LEU A 422 -0.42 48.76 -1.66
CA LEU A 422 -0.36 47.90 -0.48
C LEU A 422 -0.38 48.73 0.82
N ASN A 423 -1.15 48.28 1.81
CA ASN A 423 -1.13 48.85 3.17
C ASN A 423 -0.03 48.17 3.99
N TRP A 424 0.76 48.96 4.72
CA TRP A 424 1.91 48.51 5.49
C TRP A 424 1.72 48.77 6.98
N THR A 425 2.19 47.85 7.80
CA THR A 425 2.21 47.99 9.26
C THR A 425 3.63 47.75 9.78
N SER A 426 4.08 48.58 10.73
CA SER A 426 5.37 48.46 11.39
C SER A 426 5.24 48.01 12.85
N TRP A 427 6.17 47.19 13.30
CA TRP A 427 6.25 46.71 14.69
C TRP A 427 7.71 46.59 15.13
N SER A 428 7.94 46.37 16.43
CA SER A 428 9.28 46.14 16.99
C SER A 428 9.35 44.74 17.59
N SER A 429 10.44 44.02 17.34
CA SER A 429 10.70 42.72 17.97
C SER A 429 12.19 42.60 18.29
N GLY A 430 12.53 42.26 19.55
CA GLY A 430 13.92 42.15 20.00
C GLY A 430 14.74 43.45 19.88
N GLY A 431 14.10 44.61 19.92
CA GLY A 431 14.74 45.92 19.77
C GLY A 431 14.99 46.35 18.33
N VAL A 432 14.56 45.58 17.34
CA VAL A 432 14.65 45.89 15.90
C VAL A 432 13.26 46.22 15.36
N SER A 433 13.14 47.30 14.58
CA SER A 433 11.90 47.69 13.91
C SER A 433 11.75 46.97 12.57
N TYR A 434 10.58 46.37 12.33
CA TYR A 434 10.19 45.68 11.11
C TYR A 434 8.96 46.34 10.48
N GLU A 435 8.80 46.19 9.17
CA GLU A 435 7.62 46.61 8.42
C GLU A 435 7.26 45.58 7.34
N ALA A 436 5.97 45.33 7.14
CA ALA A 436 5.48 44.41 6.10
C ALA A 436 4.07 44.80 5.62
N PRO A 437 3.66 44.41 4.41
CA PRO A 437 2.32 44.66 3.91
C PRO A 437 1.29 43.75 4.58
N HIS A 438 0.03 44.20 4.69
CA HIS A 438 -1.04 43.52 5.44
C HIS A 438 -1.26 42.06 5.00
N GLN A 439 -1.10 41.73 3.72
CA GLN A 439 -1.25 40.37 3.19
C GLN A 439 -0.24 39.38 3.79
N CYS A 440 0.93 39.88 4.19
CA CYS A 440 1.98 39.10 4.85
C CYS A 440 1.82 39.01 6.36
N LEU A 441 0.87 39.74 6.96
CA LEU A 441 0.79 39.89 8.40
C LEU A 441 -0.29 39.02 9.02
N ARG A 442 -0.09 38.67 10.28
CA ARG A 442 -1.06 38.04 11.16
C ARG A 442 -1.11 38.84 12.45
N VAL A 443 -2.31 39.12 12.93
CA VAL A 443 -2.54 40.00 14.08
C VAL A 443 -3.50 39.37 15.07
N LEU A 444 -3.12 39.39 16.35
CA LEU A 444 -3.93 38.96 17.49
C LEU A 444 -4.07 40.14 18.47
N PRO A 445 -5.28 40.67 18.69
CA PRO A 445 -5.50 41.71 19.68
C PRO A 445 -5.10 41.27 21.10
N GLU A 446 -4.46 42.16 21.87
CA GLU A 446 -4.01 41.86 23.22
C GLU A 446 -5.17 41.44 24.13
N LEU A 447 -6.30 42.15 24.04
CA LEU A 447 -7.50 41.87 24.82
C LEU A 447 -7.98 40.43 24.70
N GLU A 448 -7.93 39.86 23.49
CA GLU A 448 -8.38 38.49 23.24
C GLU A 448 -7.45 37.50 23.96
N TYR A 449 -6.13 37.71 23.84
CA TYR A 449 -5.16 36.89 24.53
C TYR A 449 -5.25 37.03 26.05
N VAL A 450 -5.39 38.26 26.57
CA VAL A 450 -5.55 38.53 28.01
C VAL A 450 -6.81 37.84 28.56
N GLY A 451 -7.94 37.94 27.85
CA GLY A 451 -9.17 37.26 28.23
C GLY A 451 -9.02 35.74 28.34
N ILE A 452 -8.30 35.13 27.39
CA ILE A 452 -7.97 33.68 27.43
C ILE A 452 -7.11 33.37 28.65
N THR A 453 -6.05 34.14 28.90
CA THR A 453 -5.12 33.88 30.00
C THR A 453 -5.78 34.06 31.38
N ASN A 454 -6.65 35.05 31.55
CA ASN A 454 -7.45 35.23 32.78
C ASN A 454 -8.36 34.04 33.01
N PHE A 455 -9.09 33.60 31.98
CA PHE A 455 -9.96 32.43 32.06
C PHE A 455 -9.18 31.17 32.44
N LEU A 456 -8.02 30.94 31.82
CA LEU A 456 -7.14 29.81 32.14
C LEU A 456 -6.60 29.92 33.57
N ALA A 457 -6.18 31.10 34.02
CA ALA A 457 -5.70 31.34 35.37
C ALA A 457 -6.76 31.02 36.42
N ASP A 458 -8.04 31.31 36.16
CA ASP A 458 -9.13 31.07 37.11
C ASP A 458 -9.61 29.61 37.10
N ASN A 459 -9.53 28.92 35.95
CA ASN A 459 -10.12 27.59 35.78
C ASN A 459 -9.12 26.43 35.86
N LEU A 460 -7.84 26.67 35.60
CA LEU A 460 -6.83 25.62 35.69
C LEU A 460 -6.33 25.42 37.13
N LYS A 461 -6.41 26.44 38.00
CA LYS A 461 -5.96 26.38 39.39
C LYS A 461 -6.64 25.24 40.15
N GLY A 462 -5.83 24.46 40.85
CA GLY A 462 -6.36 23.54 41.84
C GLY A 462 -5.41 22.46 42.33
N SER A 463 -5.92 21.69 43.30
CA SER A 463 -5.20 20.59 43.93
C SER A 463 -6.10 19.36 44.10
N CYS A 464 -5.51 18.18 44.00
CA CYS A 464 -6.18 16.91 44.25
C CYS A 464 -5.53 16.20 45.43
N ARG A 465 -6.34 15.62 46.32
CA ARG A 465 -5.91 14.86 47.50
C ARG A 465 -6.54 13.48 47.54
N LEU A 466 -5.89 12.50 48.20
CA LEU A 466 -6.52 11.23 48.56
C LEU A 466 -7.25 11.37 49.89
N PHE A 467 -8.46 10.82 49.96
CA PHE A 467 -9.32 10.82 51.15
C PHE A 467 -9.89 9.41 51.40
N ASP A 468 -10.01 8.96 52.65
CA ASP A 468 -10.63 7.66 53.00
C ASP A 468 -12.08 7.85 53.49
N SER A 469 -13.04 7.11 52.93
CA SER A 469 -14.47 7.33 53.19
C SER A 469 -14.95 6.88 54.57
N SER A 470 -14.09 6.34 55.44
CA SER A 470 -14.45 5.94 56.82
C SER A 470 -14.62 7.11 57.79
N GLU A 471 -14.34 8.35 57.39
CA GLU A 471 -14.44 9.54 58.25
C GLU A 471 -15.82 10.24 58.26
N LEU A 472 -16.82 9.76 57.53
CA LEU A 472 -18.13 10.43 57.37
C LEU A 472 -19.05 10.43 58.61
N TRP A 473 -18.56 10.14 59.82
CA TRP A 473 -19.43 10.03 61.02
C TRP A 473 -18.99 10.84 62.25
N TYR A 474 -17.99 11.72 62.17
CA TYR A 474 -17.65 12.60 63.31
C TYR A 474 -17.79 14.09 63.02
N SER A 475 -18.57 14.73 63.89
CA SER A 475 -18.81 16.17 64.05
C SER A 475 -17.50 16.96 64.27
N PRO A 476 -17.44 18.27 63.93
CA PRO A 476 -16.22 19.09 64.01
C PRO A 476 -15.60 19.30 65.41
N ASP A 477 -16.26 18.84 66.48
CA ASP A 477 -15.89 19.19 67.87
C ASP A 477 -15.01 18.17 68.62
N SER A 478 -14.52 17.12 67.96
CA SER A 478 -13.62 16.13 68.58
C SER A 478 -12.31 16.02 67.83
N PHE A 479 -11.50 17.09 67.89
CA PHE A 479 -10.21 17.19 67.19
C PHE A 479 -9.01 16.58 67.94
N GLU A 480 -9.24 15.79 68.99
CA GLU A 480 -8.17 15.08 69.70
C GLU A 480 -8.62 13.66 70.07
N LYS A 481 -7.76 12.69 69.71
CA LYS A 481 -7.75 11.26 70.08
C LYS A 481 -8.45 10.29 69.12
N ASN A 482 -7.73 9.90 68.06
CA ASN A 482 -7.37 8.51 67.73
C ASN A 482 -6.91 8.38 66.27
N TYR A 483 -5.66 8.79 65.97
CA TYR A 483 -4.98 8.45 64.72
C TYR A 483 -4.04 7.25 64.94
N THR A 484 -4.59 6.06 65.19
CA THR A 484 -3.78 4.82 65.31
C THR A 484 -4.16 3.72 64.32
N SER A 485 -5.00 4.00 63.31
CA SER A 485 -5.44 2.97 62.35
C SER A 485 -5.35 3.33 60.86
N ILE A 486 -4.70 4.43 60.48
CA ILE A 486 -4.45 4.72 59.05
C ILE A 486 -3.00 4.34 58.71
N ASN A 487 -2.78 3.04 58.48
CA ASN A 487 -1.46 2.50 58.15
C ASN A 487 -1.24 2.28 56.64
N THR A 488 -2.18 2.70 55.79
CA THR A 488 -2.12 2.54 54.32
C THR A 488 -2.71 3.74 53.59
N ILE A 489 -1.93 4.34 52.68
CA ILE A 489 -2.47 5.18 51.60
C ILE A 489 -3.16 4.24 50.61
N GLY A 490 -4.39 4.53 50.17
CA GLY A 490 -5.05 3.74 49.13
C GLY A 490 -5.71 2.44 49.62
N GLY A 491 -6.30 2.46 50.81
CA GLY A 491 -7.23 1.41 51.24
C GLY A 491 -8.39 1.23 50.25
N ILE A 492 -9.13 0.13 50.35
CA ILE A 492 -10.18 -0.29 49.38
C ILE A 492 -11.27 0.80 49.16
N ASN A 493 -11.35 1.77 50.07
CA ASN A 493 -12.32 2.87 50.11
C ASN A 493 -11.75 4.26 49.82
N SER A 494 -10.45 4.40 49.51
CA SER A 494 -9.84 5.70 49.23
C SER A 494 -10.34 6.31 47.92
N LYS A 495 -10.73 7.59 47.95
CA LYS A 495 -11.21 8.37 46.80
C LYS A 495 -10.32 9.59 46.57
N VAL A 496 -10.08 9.92 45.30
CA VAL A 496 -9.44 11.19 44.91
C VAL A 496 -10.49 12.30 44.97
N LYS A 497 -10.24 13.33 45.77
CA LYS A 497 -11.04 14.54 45.86
C LYS A 497 -10.20 15.72 45.38
N CYS A 498 -10.67 16.42 44.35
CA CYS A 498 -10.07 17.66 43.89
C CYS A 498 -10.98 18.80 44.33
N GLU A 499 -10.45 19.74 45.12
CA GLU A 499 -11.23 20.86 45.69
C GLU A 499 -11.51 21.94 44.63
N THR A 500 -10.51 22.19 43.78
CA THR A 500 -10.56 23.04 42.59
C THR A 500 -9.78 22.29 41.47
N GLY A 501 -10.15 22.45 40.19
CA GLY A 501 -9.53 21.71 39.08
C GLY A 501 -10.22 20.38 38.70
N TRP A 502 -11.51 20.44 38.36
CA TRP A 502 -12.34 19.30 37.96
C TRP A 502 -11.77 18.44 36.80
N TRP A 503 -10.99 19.05 35.90
CA TRP A 503 -10.37 18.38 34.75
C TRP A 503 -9.23 17.41 35.16
N LEU A 504 -8.58 17.68 36.29
CA LEU A 504 -7.52 16.87 36.87
C LEU A 504 -8.02 15.52 37.36
N LYS A 505 -9.24 15.51 37.90
CA LYS A 505 -9.92 14.28 38.31
C LYS A 505 -10.07 13.32 37.13
N ALA A 506 -10.34 13.82 35.92
CA ALA A 506 -10.46 12.98 34.73
C ALA A 506 -9.12 12.37 34.32
N LEU A 507 -8.03 13.15 34.34
CA LEU A 507 -6.67 12.68 34.04
C LEU A 507 -6.21 11.61 35.04
N HIS A 508 -6.44 11.85 36.34
CA HIS A 508 -6.07 10.92 37.39
C HIS A 508 -6.95 9.66 37.40
N MET A 509 -8.26 9.76 37.13
CA MET A 509 -9.17 8.61 37.03
C MET A 509 -8.88 7.70 35.84
N ARG A 510 -8.23 8.21 34.78
CA ARG A 510 -7.74 7.43 33.63
C ARG A 510 -6.34 6.85 33.83
N GLY A 511 -5.64 7.22 34.91
CA GLY A 511 -4.33 6.66 35.28
C GLY A 511 -3.18 7.19 34.43
N ASN A 512 -3.39 8.33 33.78
CA ASN A 512 -2.56 8.83 32.70
C ASN A 512 -2.07 10.26 33.00
N ALA A 513 -1.76 10.58 34.25
CA ALA A 513 -1.28 11.91 34.64
C ALA A 513 0.23 12.07 34.35
N THR A 514 0.69 11.68 33.16
CA THR A 514 2.09 11.76 32.73
C THR A 514 2.40 13.13 32.11
N PHE A 515 3.68 13.42 31.86
CA PHE A 515 4.11 14.62 31.12
C PHE A 515 3.41 14.71 29.75
N GLU A 516 3.36 13.61 28.99
CA GLU A 516 2.78 13.56 27.65
C GLU A 516 1.29 13.87 27.67
N ALA A 517 0.55 13.38 28.67
CA ALA A 517 -0.87 13.64 28.78
C ALA A 517 -1.16 15.10 29.15
N LEU A 518 -0.34 15.71 30.01
CA LEU A 518 -0.43 17.13 30.35
C LEU A 518 -0.09 18.01 29.14
N ALA A 519 0.97 17.65 28.40
CA ALA A 519 1.38 18.32 27.18
C ALA A 519 0.32 18.20 26.07
N ALA A 520 -0.25 17.01 25.89
CA ALA A 520 -1.33 16.77 24.93
C ALA A 520 -2.60 17.57 25.26
N ALA A 521 -2.98 17.66 26.54
CA ALA A 521 -4.11 18.47 26.97
C ALA A 521 -3.90 19.97 26.66
N HIS A 522 -2.69 20.48 26.87
CA HIS A 522 -2.34 21.86 26.52
C HIS A 522 -2.37 22.10 25.02
N ASN A 523 -1.81 21.15 24.26
CA ASN A 523 -1.83 21.23 22.80
C ASN A 523 -3.26 21.21 22.26
N ASN A 524 -4.13 20.32 22.76
CA ASN A 524 -5.53 20.24 22.37
C ASN A 524 -6.30 21.53 22.68
N MET A 525 -6.06 22.16 23.83
CA MET A 525 -6.61 23.48 24.14
C MET A 525 -6.14 24.54 23.13
N SER A 526 -4.83 24.61 22.88
CA SER A 526 -4.26 25.59 21.95
C SER A 526 -4.81 25.44 20.52
N MET A 527 -5.04 24.19 20.07
CA MET A 527 -5.66 23.88 18.78
C MET A 527 -7.12 24.30 18.73
N ALA A 528 -7.89 23.97 19.78
CA ALA A 528 -9.30 24.34 19.86
C ALA A 528 -9.50 25.87 19.82
N ILE A 529 -8.71 26.61 20.62
CA ILE A 529 -8.69 28.08 20.63
C ILE A 529 -8.38 28.62 19.24
N THR A 530 -7.30 28.12 18.61
CA THR A 530 -6.89 28.57 17.28
C THR A 530 -7.94 28.27 16.20
N ASN A 531 -8.58 27.10 16.25
CA ASN A 531 -9.65 26.76 15.32
C ASN A 531 -10.85 27.69 15.47
N ARG A 532 -11.21 28.06 16.71
CA ARG A 532 -12.27 29.06 16.92
C ARG A 532 -11.89 30.43 16.37
N MET A 533 -10.65 30.87 16.59
CA MET A 533 -10.13 32.11 16.03
C MET A 533 -10.17 32.10 14.50
N ARG A 534 -9.82 30.97 13.86
CA ARG A 534 -9.90 30.77 12.40
C ARG A 534 -11.32 30.85 11.87
N ALA A 535 -12.27 30.21 12.53
CA ALA A 535 -13.66 30.16 12.09
C ALA A 535 -14.32 31.56 12.00
N ASN A 536 -13.89 32.48 12.88
CA ASN A 536 -14.37 33.87 12.92
C ASN A 536 -13.29 34.88 12.50
N GLY A 537 -12.23 34.42 11.84
CA GLY A 537 -11.09 35.25 11.45
C GLY A 537 -11.50 36.33 10.43
N LEU A 538 -10.94 37.52 10.58
CA LEU A 538 -11.20 38.68 9.72
C LEU A 538 -9.99 38.97 8.84
N THR A 539 -10.21 39.64 7.71
CA THR A 539 -9.13 40.19 6.88
C THR A 539 -8.48 41.40 7.58
N LEU A 540 -7.23 41.72 7.22
CA LEU A 540 -6.50 42.88 7.77
C LEU A 540 -6.87 44.23 7.13
N SER A 541 -7.98 44.32 6.39
CA SER A 541 -8.44 45.55 5.75
C SER A 541 -9.21 46.44 6.73
N THR A 542 -8.88 47.74 6.79
CA THR A 542 -9.52 48.71 7.70
C THR A 542 -10.94 49.12 7.27
N THR A 543 -11.41 48.68 6.10
CA THR A 543 -12.72 49.06 5.53
C THR A 543 -13.71 47.91 5.41
N GLU A 544 -13.28 46.65 5.60
CA GLU A 544 -14.12 45.47 5.41
C GLU A 544 -14.00 44.49 6.59
N THR A 545 -15.12 44.19 7.26
CA THR A 545 -15.21 43.15 8.28
C THR A 545 -15.43 41.76 7.65
N SER A 546 -14.83 41.50 6.50
CA SER A 546 -15.01 40.26 5.74
C SER A 546 -14.26 39.10 6.40
N ARG A 547 -14.84 37.89 6.35
CA ARG A 547 -14.17 36.67 6.84
C ARG A 547 -12.94 36.38 5.99
N SER A 548 -11.84 36.01 6.63
CA SER A 548 -10.59 35.64 5.93
C SER A 548 -10.54 34.15 5.64
N TYR A 549 -10.13 33.81 4.42
CA TYR A 549 -10.00 32.43 3.94
C TYR A 549 -8.87 32.31 2.92
N LYS A 550 -8.30 31.10 2.84
CA LYS A 550 -7.42 30.68 1.77
C LYS A 550 -8.22 29.99 0.67
N GLU A 551 -8.14 30.49 -0.55
CA GLU A 551 -8.76 29.85 -1.71
C GLU A 551 -7.92 28.68 -2.25
N GLY A 552 -8.62 27.68 -2.80
CA GLY A 552 -8.05 26.47 -3.40
C GLY A 552 -8.74 26.07 -4.69
N THR A 553 -8.49 24.85 -5.13
CA THR A 553 -9.05 24.26 -6.35
C THR A 553 -9.96 23.08 -6.00
N VAL A 554 -11.17 23.11 -6.56
CA VAL A 554 -12.14 22.02 -6.46
C VAL A 554 -11.73 20.88 -7.40
N ASN A 555 -11.54 19.70 -6.85
CA ASN A 555 -11.32 18.48 -7.61
C ASN A 555 -12.63 17.70 -7.67
N GLN A 556 -13.11 17.42 -8.87
CA GLN A 556 -14.28 16.58 -9.11
C GLN A 556 -13.83 15.26 -9.73
N MET A 557 -14.44 14.15 -9.33
CA MET A 557 -14.20 12.87 -9.99
C MET A 557 -15.01 12.79 -11.28
N SER A 558 -14.31 12.59 -12.40
CA SER A 558 -14.89 12.28 -13.71
C SER A 558 -14.53 10.86 -14.13
N ILE A 559 -15.12 10.38 -15.22
CA ILE A 559 -14.80 9.09 -15.82
C ILE A 559 -13.86 9.33 -17.01
N CYS A 560 -12.61 8.93 -16.89
CA CYS A 560 -11.63 8.95 -17.96
C CYS A 560 -11.64 7.60 -18.71
N ALA A 561 -11.23 7.61 -19.97
CA ALA A 561 -11.06 6.41 -20.77
C ALA A 561 -9.57 6.18 -21.12
N ASN A 562 -9.10 4.95 -20.98
CA ASN A 562 -7.76 4.54 -21.38
C ASN A 562 -7.83 3.49 -22.50
N VAL A 563 -6.95 3.62 -23.49
CA VAL A 563 -6.66 2.55 -24.44
C VAL A 563 -5.83 1.52 -23.69
N VAL A 564 -6.28 0.27 -23.69
CA VAL A 564 -5.68 -0.79 -22.88
C VAL A 564 -4.27 -1.13 -23.38
N ASN A 565 -3.24 -0.52 -22.79
CA ASN A 565 -1.89 -1.10 -22.69
C ASN A 565 -1.82 -1.79 -21.32
N THR A 566 -1.98 -3.12 -21.25
CA THR A 566 -2.03 -3.80 -19.95
C THR A 566 -0.64 -3.97 -19.33
N GLY A 567 -0.38 -3.25 -18.23
CA GLY A 567 0.72 -3.53 -17.30
C GLY A 567 2.04 -2.82 -17.61
N LEU A 568 3.01 -2.96 -16.70
CA LEU A 568 4.37 -2.50 -16.94
C LEU A 568 5.03 -3.37 -18.02
N PRO A 569 5.73 -2.79 -19.01
CA PRO A 569 6.37 -3.57 -20.06
C PRO A 569 7.40 -4.55 -19.47
N THR A 570 7.44 -5.78 -19.99
CA THR A 570 8.40 -6.80 -19.56
C THR A 570 8.69 -7.81 -20.68
N ALA A 571 9.92 -8.30 -20.75
CA ALA A 571 10.31 -9.36 -21.69
C ALA A 571 9.75 -10.75 -21.30
N ALA A 572 9.18 -10.86 -20.10
CA ALA A 572 8.62 -12.11 -19.60
C ALA A 572 7.35 -12.54 -20.33
N VAL A 573 6.67 -11.64 -21.07
CA VAL A 573 5.48 -11.96 -21.86
C VAL A 573 5.85 -12.92 -22.98
N LYS A 574 5.11 -14.02 -23.12
CA LYS A 574 5.34 -15.05 -24.14
C LYS A 574 4.06 -15.36 -24.91
N SER A 575 4.21 -15.87 -26.13
CA SER A 575 3.10 -16.29 -26.97
C SER A 575 2.77 -17.76 -26.80
N ASP A 576 1.53 -18.11 -27.10
CA ASP A 576 1.07 -19.51 -27.18
C ASP A 576 1.85 -20.28 -28.26
N SER A 577 2.00 -21.59 -28.05
CA SER A 577 2.46 -22.53 -29.08
C SER A 577 1.36 -22.79 -30.12
N ASN A 578 1.74 -22.92 -31.40
CA ASN A 578 0.77 -23.09 -32.50
C ASN A 578 0.15 -24.50 -32.59
N ASP A 579 0.89 -25.53 -32.18
CA ASP A 579 0.47 -26.94 -32.31
C ASP A 579 0.41 -27.60 -30.92
N VAL A 580 -0.74 -27.51 -30.26
CA VAL A 580 -0.98 -28.13 -28.93
C VAL A 580 -1.92 -29.32 -29.06
N HIS A 581 -1.48 -30.48 -28.57
CA HIS A 581 -2.28 -31.69 -28.54
C HIS A 581 -3.21 -31.72 -27.32
N GLN A 582 -4.30 -32.48 -27.39
CA GLN A 582 -5.18 -32.70 -26.22
C GLN A 582 -4.59 -33.69 -25.20
N SER A 583 -3.56 -34.44 -25.58
CA SER A 583 -2.94 -35.50 -24.78
C SER A 583 -1.43 -35.33 -24.74
N HIS A 584 -0.87 -35.35 -23.53
CA HIS A 584 0.57 -35.22 -23.28
C HIS A 584 1.08 -36.31 -22.31
N ASP A 585 2.39 -36.47 -22.17
CA ASP A 585 2.95 -37.31 -21.12
C ASP A 585 2.82 -36.61 -19.77
N VAL A 586 3.14 -35.31 -19.74
CA VAL A 586 3.06 -34.48 -18.53
C VAL A 586 2.43 -33.12 -18.84
N ILE A 587 1.49 -32.69 -18.00
CA ILE A 587 1.06 -31.28 -17.93
C ILE A 587 1.71 -30.62 -16.72
N VAL A 588 2.33 -29.46 -16.92
CA VAL A 588 2.89 -28.62 -15.85
C VAL A 588 2.03 -27.36 -15.74
N ILE A 589 1.54 -27.07 -14.53
CA ILE A 589 0.68 -25.92 -14.26
C ILE A 589 1.50 -24.85 -13.52
N GLY A 590 1.63 -23.68 -14.13
CA GLY A 590 2.41 -22.54 -13.68
C GLY A 590 3.78 -22.46 -14.37
N ALA A 591 4.13 -21.30 -14.91
CA ALA A 591 5.42 -21.00 -15.54
C ALA A 591 6.32 -20.13 -14.64
N GLY A 592 6.23 -20.30 -13.33
CA GLY A 592 7.25 -19.84 -12.38
C GLY A 592 8.50 -20.73 -12.43
N PHE A 593 9.54 -20.41 -11.66
CA PHE A 593 10.81 -21.18 -11.67
C PHE A 593 10.64 -22.69 -11.41
N ALA A 594 9.68 -23.10 -10.57
CA ALA A 594 9.39 -24.53 -10.34
C ALA A 594 8.85 -25.21 -11.60
N GLY A 595 7.84 -24.61 -12.23
CA GLY A 595 7.24 -25.14 -13.46
C GLY A 595 8.17 -25.05 -14.66
N LEU A 596 8.92 -23.96 -14.83
CA LEU A 596 9.95 -23.84 -15.88
C LEU A 596 11.02 -24.92 -15.75
N THR A 597 11.50 -25.16 -14.53
CA THR A 597 12.48 -26.24 -14.28
C THR A 597 11.87 -27.60 -14.61
N ALA A 598 10.67 -27.89 -14.10
CA ALA A 598 10.03 -29.17 -14.32
C ALA A 598 9.74 -29.43 -15.81
N ALA A 599 9.15 -28.46 -16.50
CA ALA A 599 8.79 -28.55 -17.90
C ALA A 599 10.02 -28.73 -18.80
N ARG A 600 11.07 -27.93 -18.56
CA ARG A 600 12.34 -28.04 -19.29
C ARG A 600 13.00 -29.38 -19.04
N ASP A 601 13.23 -29.79 -17.80
CA ASP A 601 13.92 -31.03 -17.45
C ASP A 601 13.19 -32.28 -18.00
N LEU A 602 11.85 -32.29 -18.01
CA LEU A 602 11.05 -33.35 -18.61
C LEU A 602 11.12 -33.34 -20.15
N SER A 603 10.98 -32.18 -20.78
CA SER A 603 11.02 -32.07 -22.24
C SER A 603 12.39 -32.42 -22.84
N VAL A 604 13.49 -32.07 -22.14
CA VAL A 604 14.86 -32.42 -22.54
C VAL A 604 15.09 -33.94 -22.49
N ARG A 605 14.34 -34.65 -21.64
CA ARG A 605 14.33 -36.12 -21.57
C ARG A 605 13.44 -36.78 -22.64
N GLY A 606 12.84 -35.98 -23.53
CA GLY A 606 12.04 -36.46 -24.65
C GLY A 606 10.57 -36.72 -24.34
N LEU A 607 10.08 -36.32 -23.16
CA LEU A 607 8.65 -36.42 -22.83
C LEU A 607 7.86 -35.30 -23.51
N SER A 608 6.64 -35.62 -23.95
CA SER A 608 5.66 -34.65 -24.44
C SER A 608 5.10 -33.85 -23.25
N VAL A 609 5.47 -32.57 -23.18
CA VAL A 609 5.09 -31.70 -22.06
C VAL A 609 4.23 -30.54 -22.54
N LEU A 610 3.14 -30.27 -21.82
CA LEU A 610 2.34 -29.06 -21.94
C LEU A 610 2.49 -28.18 -20.70
N LEU A 611 2.96 -26.95 -20.88
CA LEU A 611 3.05 -25.93 -19.83
C LEU A 611 1.84 -24.99 -19.93
N LEU A 612 1.05 -24.90 -18.85
CA LEU A 612 -0.12 -24.01 -18.75
C LEU A 612 0.17 -22.88 -17.75
N GLU A 613 0.08 -21.63 -18.18
CA GLU A 613 0.28 -20.45 -17.33
C GLU A 613 -0.96 -19.55 -17.33
N ALA A 614 -1.37 -19.11 -16.14
CA ALA A 614 -2.55 -18.28 -15.97
C ALA A 614 -2.34 -16.83 -16.44
N ARG A 615 -1.11 -16.32 -16.31
CA ARG A 615 -0.69 -15.01 -16.82
C ARG A 615 -0.30 -15.07 -18.30
N ASP A 616 -0.03 -13.91 -18.86
CA ASP A 616 0.58 -13.72 -20.19
C ASP A 616 2.13 -13.88 -20.17
N ARG A 617 2.72 -14.11 -19.00
CA ARG A 617 4.17 -14.08 -18.78
C ARG A 617 4.71 -15.25 -17.96
N ILE A 618 5.98 -15.56 -18.17
CA ILE A 618 6.74 -16.48 -17.32
C ILE A 618 7.25 -15.80 -16.03
N GLY A 619 7.82 -16.60 -15.13
CA GLY A 619 8.50 -16.15 -13.90
C GLY A 619 7.63 -16.17 -12.65
N GLY A 620 6.30 -16.13 -12.76
CA GLY A 620 5.40 -16.20 -11.60
C GLY A 620 5.65 -15.03 -10.62
N ARG A 621 6.10 -15.35 -9.40
CA ARG A 621 6.46 -14.37 -8.34
C ARG A 621 7.76 -13.60 -8.59
N THR A 622 8.37 -13.76 -9.75
CA THR A 622 9.53 -12.99 -10.19
C THR A 622 9.28 -12.46 -11.59
N TRP A 623 9.59 -11.19 -11.81
CA TRP A 623 9.63 -10.59 -13.14
C TRP A 623 10.32 -9.23 -13.07
N THR A 624 11.01 -8.90 -14.16
CA THR A 624 11.71 -7.65 -14.34
C THR A 624 10.87 -6.72 -15.21
N ALA A 625 10.39 -5.62 -14.63
CA ALA A 625 9.67 -4.56 -15.33
C ALA A 625 10.64 -3.59 -16.01
N LYS A 626 10.21 -3.01 -17.13
CA LYS A 626 10.84 -1.83 -17.73
C LYS A 626 10.14 -0.58 -17.20
N GLY A 627 10.82 0.18 -16.35
CA GLY A 627 10.41 1.53 -16.00
C GLY A 627 10.95 2.57 -16.99
N GLN A 628 10.67 3.84 -16.72
CA GLN A 628 11.17 4.97 -17.49
C GLN A 628 12.69 5.11 -17.36
N ASN A 629 13.23 4.90 -16.15
CA ASN A 629 14.66 5.07 -15.86
C ASN A 629 15.46 3.77 -15.93
N ASP A 630 14.88 2.64 -15.49
CA ASP A 630 15.62 1.40 -15.26
C ASP A 630 14.80 0.12 -15.35
N ASP A 631 15.51 -1.00 -15.17
CA ASP A 631 14.91 -2.32 -15.01
C ASP A 631 14.67 -2.61 -13.52
N TYR A 632 13.42 -2.90 -13.16
CA TYR A 632 13.01 -3.09 -11.75
C TYR A 632 12.54 -4.53 -11.50
N GLU A 633 13.08 -5.17 -10.46
CA GLU A 633 12.63 -6.50 -10.04
C GLU A 633 11.36 -6.39 -9.21
N MET A 634 10.21 -6.67 -9.79
CA MET A 634 8.92 -6.46 -9.12
C MET A 634 8.57 -7.55 -8.10
N GLY A 635 9.33 -8.64 -8.08
CA GLY A 635 9.20 -9.77 -7.14
C GLY A 635 10.51 -10.12 -6.45
N GLY A 636 10.80 -11.42 -6.33
CA GLY A 636 12.13 -11.88 -5.88
C GLY A 636 13.24 -11.40 -6.80
N GLY A 637 14.36 -10.93 -6.24
CA GLY A 637 15.45 -10.33 -7.03
C GLY A 637 16.87 -10.63 -6.54
N TRP A 638 17.03 -11.22 -5.35
CA TRP A 638 18.34 -11.51 -4.76
C TRP A 638 18.66 -13.00 -4.85
N VAL A 639 19.94 -13.30 -5.09
CA VAL A 639 20.46 -14.66 -5.23
C VAL A 639 21.84 -14.78 -4.57
N HIS A 640 22.25 -16.00 -4.23
CA HIS A 640 23.55 -16.24 -3.63
C HIS A 640 24.11 -17.64 -3.96
N GLN A 641 25.41 -17.85 -3.83
CA GLN A 641 26.05 -19.16 -4.08
C GLN A 641 25.63 -20.23 -3.06
N LEU A 642 25.21 -19.80 -1.87
CA LEU A 642 24.62 -20.67 -0.83
C LEU A 642 23.25 -21.22 -1.22
N GLN A 643 22.68 -20.73 -2.33
CA GLN A 643 21.45 -21.21 -2.95
C GLN A 643 21.82 -22.05 -4.18
N PRO A 644 22.14 -23.35 -4.00
CA PRO A 644 22.86 -24.13 -5.00
C PRO A 644 22.04 -24.41 -6.27
N HIS A 645 20.72 -24.51 -6.17
CA HIS A 645 19.85 -24.86 -7.28
C HIS A 645 19.73 -23.69 -8.26
N ILE A 646 19.52 -22.47 -7.76
CA ILE A 646 19.55 -21.28 -8.62
C ILE A 646 20.97 -20.99 -9.10
N TRP A 647 21.98 -21.15 -8.26
CA TRP A 647 23.37 -20.86 -8.65
C TRP A 647 23.87 -21.80 -9.76
N SER A 648 23.41 -23.06 -9.76
CA SER A 648 23.59 -24.00 -10.87
C SER A 648 23.07 -23.44 -12.19
N GLU A 649 21.87 -22.84 -12.20
CA GLU A 649 21.27 -22.28 -13.43
C GLU A 649 21.95 -20.96 -13.83
N VAL A 650 22.26 -20.09 -12.88
CA VAL A 650 23.03 -18.86 -13.13
C VAL A 650 24.38 -19.19 -13.78
N SER A 651 25.08 -20.20 -13.25
CA SER A 651 26.36 -20.67 -13.80
C SER A 651 26.20 -21.30 -15.19
N ARG A 652 25.15 -22.11 -15.40
CA ARG A 652 24.85 -22.76 -16.68
C ARG A 652 24.72 -21.77 -17.83
N TYR A 653 24.12 -20.62 -17.58
CA TYR A 653 23.87 -19.59 -18.59
C TYR A 653 24.91 -18.46 -18.61
N GLY A 654 25.97 -18.56 -17.81
CA GLY A 654 27.04 -17.54 -17.77
C GLY A 654 26.59 -16.20 -17.17
N LEU A 655 25.60 -16.20 -16.27
CA LEU A 655 25.06 -14.99 -15.62
C LEU A 655 25.76 -14.69 -14.28
N THR A 656 27.03 -15.07 -14.13
CA THR A 656 27.78 -15.01 -12.87
C THR A 656 28.33 -13.63 -12.50
N GLU A 657 28.29 -12.66 -13.42
CA GLU A 657 28.66 -11.26 -13.16
C GLU A 657 27.55 -10.55 -12.38
N THR A 658 27.49 -10.84 -11.08
CA THR A 658 26.43 -10.32 -10.18
C THR A 658 26.54 -8.82 -9.95
N LYS A 659 25.40 -8.20 -9.67
CA LYS A 659 25.31 -6.80 -9.22
C LYS A 659 25.09 -6.76 -7.71
N GLU A 660 25.78 -5.88 -7.02
CA GLU A 660 25.65 -5.69 -5.58
C GLU A 660 24.68 -4.56 -5.22
N SER A 661 23.99 -4.73 -4.09
CA SER A 661 23.06 -3.75 -3.57
C SER A 661 23.77 -2.71 -2.70
N PHE A 662 23.52 -1.43 -2.93
CA PHE A 662 24.29 -0.35 -2.28
C PHE A 662 23.97 -0.17 -0.79
N GLY A 663 22.71 -0.32 -0.40
CA GLY A 663 22.25 -0.05 0.96
C GLY A 663 22.86 -0.98 2.01
N ASN A 664 23.34 -2.15 1.60
CA ASN A 664 24.00 -3.12 2.48
C ASN A 664 25.52 -2.90 2.59
N SER A 665 26.09 -1.88 1.93
CA SER A 665 27.51 -1.56 2.07
C SER A 665 27.84 -1.07 3.49
N PRO A 666 29.02 -1.40 4.06
CA PRO A 666 29.39 -1.00 5.42
C PRO A 666 29.28 0.51 5.70
N ASP A 667 29.60 1.33 4.68
CA ASP A 667 29.60 2.79 4.77
C ASP A 667 28.21 3.43 4.60
N SER A 668 27.17 2.63 4.30
CA SER A 668 25.80 3.13 4.16
C SER A 668 25.23 3.55 5.52
N LEU A 669 24.38 4.58 5.53
CA LEU A 669 23.62 4.94 6.73
C LEU A 669 22.52 3.89 6.99
N CYS A 670 22.40 3.44 8.23
CA CYS A 670 21.35 2.55 8.71
C CYS A 670 20.42 3.32 9.65
N ASN A 671 19.15 3.43 9.29
CA ASN A 671 18.09 3.99 10.13
C ASN A 671 17.30 2.86 10.79
N ILE A 672 17.39 2.75 12.11
CA ILE A 672 16.65 1.78 12.93
C ILE A 672 15.59 2.55 13.72
N ASP A 673 14.38 2.63 13.18
CA ASP A 673 13.22 3.35 13.75
C ASP A 673 13.57 4.76 14.29
N GLY A 674 14.32 5.53 13.50
CA GLY A 674 14.76 6.89 13.83
C GLY A 674 16.17 6.99 14.40
N ASN A 675 16.77 5.89 14.86
CA ASN A 675 18.16 5.85 15.30
C ASN A 675 19.10 5.63 14.11
N VAL A 676 19.85 6.66 13.73
CA VAL A 676 20.74 6.64 12.55
C VAL A 676 22.17 6.34 12.97
N GLN A 677 22.74 5.29 12.39
CA GLN A 677 24.13 4.86 12.57
C GLN A 677 24.72 4.34 11.25
N SER A 678 25.98 3.90 11.24
CA SER A 678 26.51 3.20 10.05
C SER A 678 25.93 1.79 9.96
N MET A 679 25.88 1.23 8.74
CA MET A 679 25.45 -0.17 8.55
C MET A 679 26.41 -1.14 9.25
N GLN A 680 27.70 -0.79 9.32
CA GLN A 680 28.68 -1.55 10.08
C GLN A 680 28.36 -1.61 11.58
N ASP A 681 28.00 -0.48 12.20
CA ASP A 681 27.66 -0.41 13.63
C ASP A 681 26.33 -1.12 13.92
N ALA A 682 25.35 -0.99 13.01
CA ALA A 682 24.09 -1.72 13.08
C ALA A 682 24.32 -3.24 13.05
N ALA A 683 25.18 -3.70 12.14
CA ALA A 683 25.58 -5.11 12.04
C ALA A 683 26.29 -5.59 13.32
N ALA A 684 27.25 -4.81 13.83
CA ALA A 684 27.98 -5.13 15.06
C ALA A 684 27.06 -5.25 16.29
N SER A 685 25.94 -4.51 16.30
CA SER A 685 24.94 -4.55 17.37
C SER A 685 24.02 -5.78 17.27
N VAL A 686 23.54 -6.11 16.07
CA VAL A 686 22.53 -7.17 15.89
C VAL A 686 23.12 -8.57 15.76
N PHE A 687 24.33 -8.75 15.21
CA PHE A 687 24.88 -10.08 14.95
C PHE A 687 25.04 -10.93 16.23
N PRO A 688 25.65 -10.44 17.32
CA PRO A 688 25.77 -11.24 18.55
C PRO A 688 24.41 -11.62 19.15
N LEU A 689 23.43 -10.72 19.06
CA LEU A 689 22.07 -10.95 19.54
C LEU A 689 21.37 -12.02 18.69
N ALA A 690 21.54 -11.98 17.36
CA ALA A 690 20.98 -12.97 16.45
C ALA A 690 21.59 -14.36 16.67
N GLU A 691 22.91 -14.44 16.88
CA GLU A 691 23.57 -15.72 17.20
C GLU A 691 23.02 -16.30 18.52
N ALA A 692 22.84 -15.47 19.56
CA ALA A 692 22.20 -15.89 20.80
C ALA A 692 20.73 -16.31 20.59
N PHE A 693 20.01 -15.62 19.71
CA PHE A 693 18.62 -15.94 19.36
C PHE A 693 18.50 -17.33 18.72
N PHE A 694 19.37 -17.70 17.79
CA PHE A 694 19.33 -19.03 17.15
C PHE A 694 19.94 -20.14 18.01
N ASN A 695 20.80 -19.82 18.97
CA ASN A 695 21.44 -20.79 19.86
C ASN A 695 20.51 -21.32 20.97
N VAL A 696 19.55 -22.15 20.60
CA VAL A 696 18.54 -22.75 21.52
C VAL A 696 18.98 -24.06 22.16
N ASP A 697 20.02 -24.69 21.63
CA ASP A 697 20.50 -26.03 22.00
C ASP A 697 21.94 -26.01 22.54
N GLY A 698 22.57 -24.84 22.64
CA GLY A 698 23.98 -24.69 23.01
C GLY A 698 24.96 -24.94 21.86
N ASP A 699 24.47 -25.24 20.64
CA ASP A 699 25.25 -25.51 19.44
C ASP A 699 24.71 -24.74 18.22
N GLY A 700 24.22 -23.51 18.43
CA GLY A 700 23.77 -22.62 17.36
C GLY A 700 22.55 -23.13 16.56
N GLY A 701 21.73 -24.01 17.14
CA GLY A 701 20.59 -24.62 16.46
C GLY A 701 20.94 -25.81 15.56
N ARG A 702 22.20 -26.29 15.58
CA ARG A 702 22.66 -27.44 14.80
C ARG A 702 22.04 -28.75 15.25
N ILE A 703 21.72 -28.91 16.53
CA ILE A 703 21.03 -30.10 17.03
C ILE A 703 19.57 -30.06 16.58
N VAL A 704 18.94 -28.89 16.60
CA VAL A 704 17.56 -28.73 16.14
C VAL A 704 17.43 -28.99 14.65
N MET A 705 18.32 -28.43 13.83
CA MET A 705 18.28 -28.57 12.38
C MET A 705 19.63 -28.97 11.80
N PRO A 706 20.08 -30.23 11.98
CA PRO A 706 21.41 -30.69 11.54
C PRO A 706 21.52 -30.86 10.01
N GLN A 707 20.39 -31.05 9.33
CA GLN A 707 20.29 -31.20 7.88
C GLN A 707 19.24 -30.22 7.37
N PRO A 708 19.59 -28.95 7.12
CA PRO A 708 18.61 -27.93 6.79
C PRO A 708 17.94 -28.12 5.41
N THR A 709 18.50 -28.97 4.54
CA THR A 709 17.87 -29.44 3.30
C THR A 709 16.90 -30.62 3.51
N ARG A 710 16.76 -31.11 4.75
CA ARG A 710 15.80 -32.12 5.18
C ARG A 710 15.18 -31.65 6.51
N PRO A 711 14.33 -30.63 6.49
CA PRO A 711 13.93 -29.88 7.70
C PRO A 711 13.12 -30.71 8.70
N LEU A 712 12.60 -31.87 8.29
CA LEU A 712 11.88 -32.82 9.15
C LEU A 712 12.78 -33.95 9.70
N TYR A 713 14.10 -33.88 9.50
CA TYR A 713 15.03 -34.93 9.93
C TYR A 713 15.01 -35.18 11.44
N ASN A 714 15.01 -34.12 12.26
CA ASN A 714 14.94 -34.22 13.72
C ASN A 714 13.55 -33.83 14.26
N ARG A 715 12.55 -34.68 14.03
CA ARG A 715 11.15 -34.38 14.39
C ARG A 715 10.94 -34.02 15.86
N GLU A 716 11.67 -34.66 16.77
CA GLU A 716 11.54 -34.41 18.20
C GLU A 716 11.94 -32.96 18.53
N ALA A 717 13.08 -32.50 18.00
CA ALA A 717 13.50 -31.12 18.19
C ALA A 717 12.58 -30.13 17.46
N ILE A 718 12.09 -30.46 16.26
CA ILE A 718 11.13 -29.62 15.54
C ILE A 718 9.86 -29.42 16.37
N VAL A 719 9.23 -30.48 16.88
CA VAL A 719 8.01 -30.35 17.72
C VAL A 719 8.25 -29.47 18.95
N LYS A 720 9.44 -29.58 19.58
CA LYS A 720 9.80 -28.76 20.74
C LYS A 720 9.98 -27.28 20.40
N TRP A 721 10.61 -26.98 19.27
CA TRP A 721 11.04 -25.62 18.90
C TRP A 721 10.16 -24.96 17.84
N ASP A 722 9.03 -25.57 17.45
CA ASP A 722 8.05 -24.97 16.54
C ASP A 722 7.15 -23.95 17.26
N ILE A 723 7.82 -22.97 17.87
CA ILE A 723 7.27 -21.83 18.61
C ILE A 723 7.33 -20.56 17.74
N SER A 724 6.68 -19.49 18.19
CA SER A 724 6.78 -18.18 17.55
C SER A 724 8.11 -17.49 17.89
N VAL A 725 8.50 -16.51 17.07
CA VAL A 725 9.65 -15.64 17.36
C VAL A 725 9.44 -14.88 18.67
N GLU A 726 8.22 -14.43 18.95
CA GLU A 726 7.90 -13.72 20.20
C GLU A 726 8.09 -14.63 21.44
N GLU A 727 7.64 -15.89 21.37
CA GLU A 727 7.90 -16.88 22.43
C GLU A 727 9.41 -17.13 22.60
N ARG A 728 10.17 -17.18 21.51
CA ARG A 728 11.63 -17.34 21.57
C ARG A 728 12.31 -16.15 22.24
N LEU A 729 11.90 -14.93 21.93
CA LEU A 729 12.40 -13.70 22.56
C LEU A 729 12.08 -13.66 24.06
N GLY A 730 10.91 -14.14 24.46
CA GLY A 730 10.52 -14.28 25.87
C GLY A 730 11.39 -15.25 26.68
N GLN A 731 12.11 -16.15 26.02
CA GLN A 731 13.06 -17.08 26.66
C GLN A 731 14.49 -16.54 26.77
N MET A 732 14.77 -15.35 26.22
CA MET A 732 16.11 -14.74 26.27
C MET A 732 16.24 -13.82 27.50
N ASP A 733 17.35 -13.97 28.22
CA ASP A 733 17.75 -13.07 29.31
C ASP A 733 18.59 -11.90 28.74
N ILE A 734 17.91 -11.00 28.04
CA ILE A 734 18.47 -9.79 27.42
C ILE A 734 17.56 -8.59 27.68
N THR A 735 18.06 -7.38 27.45
CA THR A 735 17.30 -6.16 27.68
C THR A 735 16.09 -6.05 26.73
N GLU A 736 15.05 -5.33 27.13
CA GLU A 736 13.91 -5.07 26.22
C GLU A 736 14.34 -4.26 24.99
N HIS A 737 15.36 -3.41 25.12
CA HIS A 737 15.94 -2.71 23.97
C HIS A 737 16.51 -3.68 22.93
N ASP A 738 17.27 -4.69 23.36
CA ASP A 738 17.83 -5.71 22.48
C ASP A 738 16.74 -6.60 21.87
N LYS A 739 15.67 -6.89 22.62
CA LYS A 739 14.49 -7.60 22.08
C LYS A 739 13.82 -6.77 20.98
N GLU A 740 13.59 -5.48 21.18
CA GLU A 740 13.02 -4.61 20.14
C GLU A 740 13.90 -4.57 18.88
N LEU A 741 15.22 -4.52 19.04
CA LEU A 741 16.15 -4.62 17.91
C LEU A 741 15.95 -5.94 17.15
N LEU A 742 15.92 -7.08 17.85
CA LEU A 742 15.63 -8.38 17.23
C LEU A 742 14.24 -8.43 16.60
N ARG A 743 13.21 -7.84 17.21
CA ARG A 743 11.85 -7.80 16.64
C ARG A 743 11.84 -7.14 15.26
N MET A 744 12.51 -5.99 15.12
CA MET A 744 12.60 -5.28 13.85
C MET A 744 13.34 -6.09 12.78
N TRP A 745 14.50 -6.66 13.11
CA TRP A 745 15.30 -7.44 12.15
C TRP A 745 14.63 -8.76 11.76
N MET A 746 14.06 -9.51 12.70
CA MET A 746 13.38 -10.78 12.40
C MET A 746 12.10 -10.57 11.61
N ALA A 747 11.42 -9.43 11.79
CA ALA A 747 10.23 -9.11 11.01
C ALA A 747 10.51 -8.87 9.52
N THR A 748 11.74 -8.53 9.11
CA THR A 748 12.10 -8.35 7.69
C THR A 748 11.86 -9.60 6.86
N ALA A 749 11.99 -10.79 7.46
CA ALA A 749 11.75 -12.07 6.79
C ALA A 749 10.27 -12.30 6.45
N GLY A 750 9.36 -11.71 7.23
CA GLY A 750 7.92 -11.97 7.13
C GLY A 750 7.04 -10.77 6.77
N LEU A 751 7.61 -9.56 6.82
CA LEU A 751 6.90 -8.29 6.70
C LEU A 751 5.68 -8.21 7.64
N THR A 752 5.74 -8.85 8.80
CA THR A 752 4.62 -8.96 9.74
C THR A 752 5.14 -8.95 11.17
N ASP A 753 4.23 -8.81 12.12
CA ASP A 753 4.50 -8.97 13.54
C ASP A 753 5.17 -10.31 13.84
N VAL A 754 6.22 -10.28 14.66
CA VAL A 754 7.02 -11.48 14.98
C VAL A 754 6.24 -12.53 15.76
N SER A 755 5.14 -12.17 16.44
CA SER A 755 4.23 -13.15 17.05
C SER A 755 3.57 -14.09 16.01
N ARG A 756 3.52 -13.68 14.74
CA ARG A 756 3.00 -14.49 13.63
C ARG A 756 4.07 -15.27 12.88
N ILE A 757 5.34 -15.03 13.19
CA ILE A 757 6.48 -15.68 12.54
C ILE A 757 6.90 -16.87 13.39
N GLY A 758 6.93 -18.07 12.81
CA GLY A 758 7.49 -19.25 13.45
C GLY A 758 9.01 -19.17 13.51
N PHE A 759 9.59 -19.45 14.67
CA PHE A 759 11.03 -19.47 14.89
C PHE A 759 11.75 -20.40 13.91
N LEU A 760 11.18 -21.58 13.64
CA LEU A 760 11.77 -22.56 12.71
C LEU A 760 11.78 -22.08 11.25
N SER A 761 10.90 -21.15 10.85
CA SER A 761 10.96 -20.54 9.53
C SER A 761 12.26 -19.76 9.35
N LEU A 762 12.74 -19.09 10.40
CA LEU A 762 13.99 -18.30 10.38
C LEU A 762 15.21 -19.19 10.62
N LEU A 763 15.15 -20.10 11.60
CA LEU A 763 16.25 -21.00 11.92
C LEU A 763 16.67 -21.82 10.69
N ARG A 764 15.71 -22.20 9.84
CA ARG A 764 15.99 -22.93 8.61
C ARG A 764 16.85 -22.13 7.63
N LEU A 765 16.50 -20.88 7.38
CA LEU A 765 17.26 -20.02 6.46
C LEU A 765 18.64 -19.66 7.03
N TYR A 766 18.72 -19.47 8.34
CA TYR A 766 19.99 -19.30 9.06
C TYR A 766 20.88 -20.54 8.96
N ALA A 767 20.33 -21.75 9.16
CA ALA A 767 21.06 -23.01 9.04
C ALA A 767 21.55 -23.27 7.60
N LEU A 768 20.73 -22.97 6.58
CA LEU A 768 21.13 -23.02 5.16
C LEU A 768 22.26 -22.04 4.83
N SER A 769 22.37 -20.96 5.61
CA SER A 769 23.43 -19.96 5.47
C SER A 769 24.72 -20.34 6.22
N GLY A 770 24.80 -21.58 6.72
CA GLY A 770 25.96 -22.09 7.44
C GLY A 770 25.93 -21.83 8.95
N TYR A 771 24.75 -21.53 9.50
CA TYR A 771 24.57 -21.12 10.90
C TYR A 771 25.36 -19.86 11.21
N ASP A 772 25.16 -18.85 10.37
CA ASP A 772 25.84 -17.56 10.44
C ASP A 772 24.86 -16.49 9.96
N PHE A 773 24.55 -15.54 10.83
CA PHE A 773 23.53 -14.53 10.55
C PHE A 773 24.00 -13.50 9.53
N GLN A 774 25.30 -13.21 9.47
CA GLN A 774 25.87 -12.30 8.48
C GLN A 774 25.70 -12.87 7.07
N ARG A 775 26.02 -14.16 6.88
CA ARG A 775 25.81 -14.87 5.61
C ARG A 775 24.34 -14.96 5.24
N TYR A 776 23.46 -15.10 6.23
CA TYR A 776 22.02 -15.03 6.00
C TYR A 776 21.63 -13.67 5.41
N LEU A 777 22.04 -12.55 5.99
CA LEU A 777 21.72 -11.23 5.42
C LEU A 777 22.35 -11.04 4.04
N GLU A 778 23.60 -11.47 3.87
CA GLU A 778 24.32 -11.38 2.59
C GLU A 778 23.57 -12.11 1.47
N ALA A 779 23.14 -13.35 1.74
CA ALA A 779 22.44 -14.19 0.79
C ALA A 779 21.05 -13.68 0.40
N ASN A 780 20.47 -12.77 1.21
CA ASN A 780 19.11 -12.28 1.06
C ASN A 780 19.01 -10.84 0.56
N GLY A 781 20.11 -10.08 0.57
CA GLY A 781 20.07 -8.65 0.27
C GLY A 781 21.19 -8.12 -0.61
N THR A 782 22.22 -8.91 -0.93
CA THR A 782 23.43 -8.36 -1.57
C THR A 782 23.41 -8.49 -3.09
N PHE A 783 23.39 -9.71 -3.61
CA PHE A 783 23.66 -9.96 -5.02
C PHE A 783 22.40 -10.17 -5.85
N LYS A 784 22.43 -9.65 -7.09
CA LYS A 784 21.37 -9.78 -8.09
C LYS A 784 21.94 -10.31 -9.42
N ILE A 785 21.08 -10.93 -10.21
CA ILE A 785 21.42 -11.47 -11.53
C ILE A 785 21.55 -10.33 -12.56
N PRO A 786 22.59 -10.31 -13.41
CA PRO A 786 22.67 -9.37 -14.53
C PRO A 786 21.51 -9.59 -15.52
N GLY A 787 20.86 -8.50 -15.95
CA GLY A 787 19.66 -8.56 -16.80
C GLY A 787 18.38 -8.97 -16.07
N GLY A 788 18.48 -9.32 -14.80
CA GLY A 788 17.36 -9.61 -13.92
C GLY A 788 16.81 -11.04 -14.01
N THR A 789 15.84 -11.34 -13.14
CA THR A 789 15.24 -12.67 -13.01
C THR A 789 14.50 -13.11 -14.27
N THR A 790 13.94 -12.17 -15.04
CA THR A 790 13.34 -12.46 -16.35
C THR A 790 14.37 -12.99 -17.34
N ALA A 791 15.61 -12.47 -17.34
CA ALA A 791 16.65 -12.98 -18.25
C ALA A 791 16.98 -14.45 -17.95
N LEU A 792 17.09 -14.81 -16.67
CA LEU A 792 17.30 -16.22 -16.29
C LEU A 792 16.11 -17.10 -16.69
N ALA A 793 14.88 -16.66 -16.41
CA ALA A 793 13.67 -17.40 -16.77
C ALA A 793 13.54 -17.61 -18.28
N ASP A 794 13.92 -16.61 -19.08
CA ASP A 794 13.93 -16.69 -20.54
C ASP A 794 14.93 -17.72 -21.05
N MET A 795 16.13 -17.78 -20.48
CA MET A 795 17.13 -18.80 -20.85
C MET A 795 16.65 -20.21 -20.52
N MET A 796 16.00 -20.39 -19.36
CA MET A 796 15.38 -21.66 -18.98
C MET A 796 14.23 -22.04 -19.91
N PHE A 797 13.40 -21.08 -20.31
CA PHE A 797 12.30 -21.30 -21.24
C PHE A 797 12.80 -21.58 -22.66
N ALA A 798 13.92 -21.01 -23.10
CA ALA A 798 14.52 -21.29 -24.39
C ALA A 798 15.01 -22.75 -24.53
N GLU A 799 15.38 -23.41 -23.43
CA GLU A 799 15.71 -24.84 -23.40
C GLU A 799 14.48 -25.77 -23.40
N PHE A 800 13.28 -25.25 -23.11
CA PHE A 800 12.05 -26.02 -23.09
C PHE A 800 11.61 -26.39 -24.52
N LYS A 801 11.36 -27.69 -24.74
CA LYS A 801 11.01 -28.25 -26.07
C LYS A 801 9.56 -28.73 -26.20
N GLY A 802 8.71 -28.39 -25.23
CA GLY A 802 7.29 -28.77 -25.24
C GLY A 802 6.38 -27.65 -25.76
N ALA A 803 5.07 -27.85 -25.60
CA ALA A 803 4.06 -26.85 -25.89
C ALA A 803 3.80 -25.97 -24.65
N SER A 804 3.53 -24.68 -24.86
CA SER A 804 3.13 -23.74 -23.81
C SER A 804 1.91 -22.94 -24.19
N LEU A 805 0.97 -22.78 -23.26
CA LEU A 805 -0.19 -21.90 -23.40
C LEU A 805 -0.25 -20.92 -22.23
N PHE A 806 -0.36 -19.64 -22.55
CA PHE A 806 -0.47 -18.51 -21.63
C PHE A 806 -1.93 -18.03 -21.56
N ASN A 807 -2.24 -17.19 -20.57
CA ASN A 807 -3.60 -16.75 -20.27
C ASN A 807 -4.58 -17.91 -20.00
N ARG A 808 -4.05 -19.08 -19.58
CA ARG A 808 -4.81 -20.29 -19.28
C ARG A 808 -4.91 -20.52 -17.78
N HIS A 809 -5.89 -19.87 -17.18
CA HIS A 809 -6.24 -20.12 -15.79
C HIS A 809 -6.86 -21.51 -15.63
N VAL A 810 -6.13 -22.43 -15.02
CA VAL A 810 -6.63 -23.76 -14.65
C VAL A 810 -7.61 -23.64 -13.49
N THR A 811 -8.79 -24.25 -13.61
CA THR A 811 -9.84 -24.22 -12.58
C THR A 811 -10.14 -25.59 -11.98
N SER A 812 -9.75 -26.68 -12.65
CA SER A 812 -9.97 -28.03 -12.14
C SER A 812 -8.90 -29.01 -12.61
N ILE A 813 -8.54 -29.95 -11.73
CA ILE A 813 -7.64 -31.08 -11.98
C ILE A 813 -8.33 -32.35 -11.47
N ALA A 814 -8.69 -33.23 -12.40
CA ALA A 814 -9.19 -34.56 -12.09
C ALA A 814 -8.06 -35.59 -12.24
N SER A 815 -7.70 -36.23 -11.14
CA SER A 815 -6.66 -37.26 -11.06
C SER A 815 -7.32 -38.63 -11.02
N GLU A 816 -7.21 -39.37 -12.12
CA GLU A 816 -7.69 -40.74 -12.24
C GLU A 816 -6.52 -41.73 -12.05
N SER A 817 -6.82 -43.04 -12.10
CA SER A 817 -5.84 -44.09 -11.83
C SER A 817 -4.69 -44.18 -12.84
N THR A 818 -4.92 -43.73 -14.09
CA THR A 818 -3.94 -43.86 -15.18
C THR A 818 -3.60 -42.55 -15.86
N ARG A 819 -4.50 -41.56 -15.81
CA ARG A 819 -4.31 -40.24 -16.39
C ARG A 819 -4.91 -39.17 -15.49
N ALA A 820 -4.52 -37.93 -15.72
CA ALA A 820 -5.15 -36.76 -15.13
C ALA A 820 -5.66 -35.83 -16.24
N THR A 821 -6.74 -35.14 -15.93
CA THR A 821 -7.44 -34.21 -16.82
C THR A 821 -7.45 -32.83 -16.19
N VAL A 822 -7.08 -31.82 -16.97
CA VAL A 822 -6.96 -30.42 -16.54
C VAL A 822 -7.93 -29.57 -17.35
N LYS A 823 -8.73 -28.75 -16.65
CA LYS A 823 -9.70 -27.85 -17.27
C LYS A 823 -9.32 -26.40 -17.02
N THR A 824 -9.41 -25.58 -18.07
CA THR A 824 -9.19 -24.13 -17.98
C THR A 824 -10.52 -23.39 -17.80
N LYS A 825 -10.45 -22.16 -17.30
CA LYS A 825 -11.59 -21.24 -17.19
C LYS A 825 -12.27 -20.96 -18.53
N ALA A 826 -11.52 -21.05 -19.63
CA ALA A 826 -12.04 -20.89 -20.99
C ALA A 826 -12.80 -22.12 -21.51
N GLY A 827 -12.84 -23.21 -20.72
CA GLY A 827 -13.50 -24.46 -21.09
C GLY A 827 -12.63 -25.41 -21.92
N GLU A 828 -11.33 -25.15 -22.06
CA GLU A 828 -10.41 -26.09 -22.69
C GLU A 828 -10.10 -27.24 -21.74
N GLU A 829 -9.90 -28.42 -22.30
CA GLU A 829 -9.62 -29.65 -21.54
C GLU A 829 -8.40 -30.34 -22.14
N PHE A 830 -7.43 -30.65 -21.28
CA PHE A 830 -6.20 -31.35 -21.63
C PHE A 830 -6.02 -32.56 -20.74
N SER A 831 -5.42 -33.62 -21.25
CA SER A 831 -5.15 -34.84 -20.50
C SER A 831 -3.67 -35.19 -20.53
N ALA A 832 -3.16 -35.80 -19.45
CA ALA A 832 -1.81 -36.31 -19.41
C ALA A 832 -1.68 -37.57 -18.55
N SER A 833 -0.60 -38.33 -18.75
CA SER A 833 -0.25 -39.43 -17.84
C SER A 833 0.08 -38.90 -16.43
N HIS A 834 0.63 -37.70 -16.33
CA HIS A 834 0.90 -37.05 -15.04
C HIS A 834 0.69 -35.54 -15.09
N VAL A 835 0.29 -34.93 -13.96
CA VAL A 835 0.20 -33.48 -13.77
C VAL A 835 1.14 -33.04 -12.66
N ILE A 836 1.95 -32.01 -12.92
CA ILE A 836 2.75 -31.31 -11.92
C ILE A 836 2.11 -29.93 -11.69
N CYS A 837 1.53 -29.72 -10.51
CA CYS A 837 0.91 -28.45 -10.14
C CYS A 837 1.91 -27.61 -9.34
N THR A 838 2.24 -26.42 -9.86
CA THR A 838 3.26 -25.54 -9.26
C THR A 838 2.74 -24.21 -8.73
N VAL A 839 1.43 -24.11 -8.54
CA VAL A 839 0.80 -22.90 -8.02
C VAL A 839 1.20 -22.66 -6.55
N PRO A 840 1.24 -21.38 -6.11
CA PRO A 840 1.46 -21.04 -4.70
C PRO A 840 0.44 -21.69 -3.77
N VAL A 841 0.81 -21.87 -2.49
CA VAL A 841 -0.01 -22.61 -1.53
C VAL A 841 -1.41 -21.99 -1.33
N HIS A 842 -1.51 -20.66 -1.33
CA HIS A 842 -2.80 -19.95 -1.24
C HIS A 842 -3.67 -20.07 -2.51
N CYS A 843 -3.07 -20.43 -3.65
CA CYS A 843 -3.78 -20.63 -4.92
C CYS A 843 -4.29 -22.07 -5.08
N LEU A 844 -3.86 -23.02 -4.24
CA LEU A 844 -4.39 -24.39 -4.27
C LEU A 844 -5.92 -24.41 -4.04
N ALA A 845 -6.44 -23.51 -3.22
CA ALA A 845 -7.87 -23.41 -2.96
C ALA A 845 -8.70 -22.89 -4.15
N ASP A 846 -8.07 -22.30 -5.17
CA ASP A 846 -8.75 -21.81 -6.38
C ASP A 846 -8.98 -22.91 -7.43
N ILE A 847 -8.35 -24.07 -7.25
CA ILE A 847 -8.43 -25.20 -8.17
C ILE A 847 -9.28 -26.29 -7.53
N GLU A 848 -10.29 -26.75 -8.26
CA GLU A 848 -11.05 -27.93 -7.86
C GLU A 848 -10.26 -29.20 -8.16
N PHE A 849 -9.80 -29.88 -7.11
CA PHE A 849 -9.14 -31.18 -7.21
C PHE A 849 -10.16 -32.32 -7.08
N LEU A 850 -10.08 -33.30 -7.98
CA LEU A 850 -10.92 -34.49 -7.95
C LEU A 850 -10.01 -35.74 -7.97
N PRO A 851 -9.89 -36.52 -6.88
CA PRO A 851 -10.46 -36.29 -5.56
C PRO A 851 -9.89 -35.04 -4.87
N PRO A 852 -10.61 -34.46 -3.88
CA PRO A 852 -10.16 -33.27 -3.17
C PRO A 852 -8.85 -33.51 -2.42
N LEU A 853 -8.02 -32.46 -2.36
CA LEU A 853 -6.77 -32.49 -1.59
C LEU A 853 -7.05 -32.70 -0.09
N PRO A 854 -6.09 -33.29 0.66
CA PRO A 854 -6.18 -33.36 2.11
C PRO A 854 -6.44 -31.97 2.73
N PRO A 855 -7.32 -31.84 3.74
CA PRO A 855 -7.60 -30.55 4.38
C PRO A 855 -6.36 -29.85 4.96
N SER A 856 -5.34 -30.61 5.35
CA SER A 856 -4.05 -30.08 5.82
C SER A 856 -3.31 -29.27 4.76
N PHE A 857 -3.55 -29.54 3.47
CA PHE A 857 -2.89 -28.81 2.39
C PHE A 857 -3.53 -27.44 2.19
N THR A 858 -4.86 -27.41 2.10
CA THR A 858 -5.62 -26.17 1.87
C THR A 858 -5.69 -25.26 3.10
N SER A 859 -5.43 -25.79 4.30
CA SER A 859 -5.28 -25.01 5.54
C SER A 859 -3.87 -24.51 5.82
N THR A 860 -2.88 -24.86 4.97
CA THR A 860 -1.52 -24.33 5.09
C THR A 860 -1.48 -22.87 4.61
N VAL A 861 -1.22 -21.94 5.53
CA VAL A 861 -1.23 -20.49 5.26
C VAL A 861 0.07 -19.85 5.75
N HIS A 862 0.61 -18.92 4.97
CA HIS A 862 1.76 -18.10 5.34
C HIS A 862 1.36 -16.62 5.49
N TYR A 863 2.10 -15.85 6.29
CA TYR A 863 1.65 -14.50 6.72
C TYR A 863 2.29 -13.32 5.99
N ASN A 864 3.28 -13.55 5.15
CA ASN A 864 3.84 -12.48 4.33
C ASN A 864 2.92 -12.19 3.13
N LEU A 865 2.24 -11.06 3.24
CA LEU A 865 1.28 -10.53 2.29
C LEU A 865 1.67 -9.08 1.90
N GLY A 866 2.96 -8.75 2.01
CA GLY A 866 3.47 -7.40 1.73
C GLY A 866 3.60 -7.10 0.23
N GLY A 867 3.53 -5.82 -0.12
CA GLY A 867 3.85 -5.31 -1.46
C GLY A 867 5.32 -4.91 -1.61
N LYS A 868 5.77 -4.79 -2.85
CA LYS A 868 7.13 -4.33 -3.20
C LYS A 868 7.06 -3.00 -3.94
N LEU A 869 7.81 -2.01 -3.46
CA LEU A 869 7.85 -0.64 -3.98
C LEU A 869 9.26 -0.31 -4.48
N HIS A 870 9.34 0.34 -5.63
CA HIS A 870 10.55 0.87 -6.25
C HIS A 870 10.40 2.35 -6.50
N ILE A 871 11.51 3.08 -6.32
CA ILE A 871 11.56 4.53 -6.38
C ILE A 871 12.86 4.93 -7.07
N HIS A 872 12.76 5.85 -8.03
CA HIS A 872 13.95 6.51 -8.56
C HIS A 872 14.20 7.80 -7.78
N SER A 873 15.42 7.96 -7.27
CA SER A 873 15.90 9.19 -6.67
C SER A 873 16.97 9.80 -7.58
N PRO A 874 16.84 11.06 -8.02
CA PRO A 874 17.88 11.72 -8.80
C PRO A 874 19.17 11.98 -7.99
N ASN A 875 19.14 11.84 -6.66
CA ASN A 875 20.32 12.07 -5.81
C ASN A 875 21.20 10.82 -5.70
N SER A 876 22.34 10.80 -6.39
CA SER A 876 23.29 9.68 -6.33
C SER A 876 23.92 9.45 -4.95
N ALA A 877 23.86 10.42 -4.03
CA ALA A 877 24.37 10.29 -2.67
C ALA A 877 23.41 9.57 -1.71
N ALA A 878 22.17 9.28 -2.12
CA ALA A 878 21.13 8.68 -1.28
C ALA A 878 21.36 7.18 -1.05
N LYS A 879 22.41 6.81 -0.30
CA LYS A 879 22.73 5.43 0.08
C LYS A 879 22.35 5.16 1.53
N PHE A 880 21.34 4.31 1.75
CA PHE A 880 20.90 3.96 3.08
C PHE A 880 20.24 2.58 3.14
N PHE A 881 20.10 2.07 4.37
CA PHE A 881 19.24 0.98 4.76
C PHE A 881 18.30 1.49 5.87
N GLY A 882 17.02 1.18 5.78
CA GLY A 882 16.03 1.51 6.80
C GLY A 882 15.34 0.24 7.27
N VAL A 883 15.17 0.11 8.57
CA VAL A 883 14.38 -0.96 9.20
C VAL A 883 13.57 -0.39 10.35
N THR A 884 12.33 -0.85 10.49
CA THR A 884 11.39 -0.36 11.50
C THR A 884 10.41 -1.44 11.93
N THR A 885 9.64 -1.14 12.96
CA THR A 885 8.58 -2.01 13.48
C THR A 885 7.49 -2.31 12.42
N PRO A 886 6.93 -3.53 12.38
CA PRO A 886 5.85 -3.90 11.44
C PRO A 886 4.53 -3.14 11.60
N SER A 887 4.38 -2.35 12.67
CA SER A 887 3.27 -1.40 12.83
C SER A 887 3.33 -0.23 11.84
N LYS A 888 4.50 0.07 11.27
CA LYS A 888 4.67 1.10 10.24
C LYS A 888 4.31 0.58 8.85
N THR A 889 4.26 1.50 7.89
CA THR A 889 3.78 1.23 6.53
C THR A 889 4.71 0.32 5.73
N ALA A 890 6.02 0.45 5.92
CA ALA A 890 7.02 -0.45 5.37
C ALA A 890 7.87 -1.00 6.52
N CYS A 891 8.24 -2.28 6.45
CA CYS A 891 9.08 -2.91 7.47
C CYS A 891 10.56 -2.57 7.25
N PHE A 892 11.01 -2.55 5.99
CA PHE A 892 12.36 -2.19 5.64
C PHE A 892 12.45 -1.73 4.18
N GLY A 893 13.57 -1.10 3.83
CA GLY A 893 13.90 -0.68 2.48
C GLY A 893 15.31 -0.12 2.42
N PHE A 894 15.88 -0.07 1.22
CA PHE A 894 17.27 0.31 1.04
C PHE A 894 17.56 0.76 -0.38
N THR A 895 18.68 1.46 -0.54
CA THR A 895 19.20 1.85 -1.85
C THR A 895 19.68 0.62 -2.58
N GLU A 896 18.98 0.23 -3.64
CA GLU A 896 19.26 -0.99 -4.38
C GLU A 896 20.47 -0.81 -5.29
N SER A 897 20.47 0.17 -6.20
CA SER A 897 21.54 0.28 -7.21
C SER A 897 21.67 1.70 -7.77
N ALA A 898 22.78 1.97 -8.47
CA ALA A 898 22.89 3.17 -9.28
C ALA A 898 21.91 3.08 -10.45
N SER A 899 21.28 4.22 -10.79
CA SER A 899 20.41 4.26 -11.95
C SER A 899 21.19 4.48 -13.25
N LYS A 900 20.76 3.85 -14.34
CA LYS A 900 21.32 4.06 -15.69
C LYS A 900 21.14 5.50 -16.19
N THR A 901 20.11 6.21 -15.72
CA THR A 901 19.80 7.59 -16.12
C THR A 901 20.37 8.63 -15.15
N GLY A 902 21.19 8.21 -14.18
CA GLY A 902 21.70 9.05 -13.08
C GLY A 902 20.83 8.96 -11.83
N GLY A 903 21.44 9.19 -10.66
CA GLY A 903 20.77 8.95 -9.37
C GLY A 903 20.89 7.50 -8.86
N VAL A 904 19.95 7.08 -8.03
CA VAL A 904 19.86 5.72 -7.44
C VAL A 904 18.43 5.19 -7.44
N ASN A 905 18.32 3.87 -7.50
CA ASN A 905 17.08 3.13 -7.33
C ASN A 905 16.96 2.67 -5.87
N ILE A 906 15.82 2.91 -5.25
CA ILE A 906 15.50 2.53 -3.87
C ILE A 906 14.35 1.51 -3.89
N VAL A 907 14.47 0.47 -3.08
CA VAL A 907 13.44 -0.56 -2.90
C VAL A 907 12.92 -0.55 -1.46
N ALA A 908 11.61 -0.71 -1.29
CA ALA A 908 10.97 -0.82 0.01
C ALA A 908 9.91 -1.92 0.04
N PHE A 909 9.68 -2.48 1.23
CA PHE A 909 8.77 -3.60 1.43
C PHE A 909 7.67 -3.24 2.41
N GLN A 910 6.45 -3.21 1.90
CA GLN A 910 5.26 -2.83 2.65
C GLN A 910 4.93 -3.87 3.72
N SER A 911 4.54 -3.42 4.91
CA SER A 911 4.05 -4.30 5.98
C SER A 911 2.78 -5.02 5.58
N SER A 912 2.72 -6.32 5.89
CA SER A 912 1.56 -7.19 5.74
C SER A 912 0.39 -6.77 6.63
N ARG A 913 0.57 -5.91 7.65
CA ARG A 913 -0.56 -5.43 8.48
C ARG A 913 -1.49 -4.49 7.73
N LEU A 914 -0.99 -3.76 6.74
CA LEU A 914 -1.80 -2.76 6.04
C LEU A 914 -2.57 -3.42 4.90
N GLU A 915 -3.89 -3.30 4.93
CA GLU A 915 -4.72 -3.57 3.75
C GLU A 915 -4.37 -2.52 2.69
N ALA A 916 -3.57 -2.94 1.72
CA ALA A 916 -3.12 -2.09 0.62
C ALA A 916 -4.30 -1.61 -0.26
N ALA A 917 -5.43 -2.31 -0.22
CA ALA A 917 -6.58 -2.08 -1.09
C ALA A 917 -7.25 -0.70 -0.88
N ASP A 918 -7.08 -0.06 0.28
CA ASP A 918 -7.81 1.16 0.63
C ASP A 918 -6.95 2.44 0.68
N ARG A 919 -5.64 2.35 0.39
CA ARG A 919 -4.73 3.51 0.43
C ARG A 919 -4.14 3.84 -0.94
N PRO A 920 -4.08 5.13 -1.34
CA PRO A 920 -3.37 5.52 -2.55
C PRO A 920 -1.89 5.08 -2.48
N PRO A 921 -1.32 4.53 -3.57
CA PRO A 921 0.09 4.13 -3.61
C PRO A 921 1.07 5.25 -3.23
N LEU A 922 0.74 6.50 -3.55
CA LEU A 922 1.54 7.68 -3.17
C LEU A 922 1.61 7.90 -1.66
N THR A 923 0.54 7.56 -0.93
CA THR A 923 0.54 7.63 0.55
C THR A 923 1.40 6.52 1.14
N ILE A 924 1.33 5.31 0.57
CA ILE A 924 2.20 4.20 0.98
C ILE A 924 3.66 4.58 0.74
N LEU A 925 3.95 5.20 -0.40
CA LEU A 925 5.27 5.71 -0.76
C LEU A 925 5.78 6.75 0.24
N SER A 926 5.01 7.81 0.50
CA SER A 926 5.45 8.88 1.41
C SER A 926 5.68 8.35 2.82
N GLU A 927 4.73 7.55 3.35
CA GLU A 927 4.87 6.97 4.69
C GLU A 927 6.04 5.97 4.78
N ALA A 928 6.27 5.16 3.73
CA ALA A 928 7.40 4.24 3.71
C ALA A 928 8.73 5.01 3.74
N LEU A 929 8.87 6.05 2.92
CA LEU A 929 10.08 6.87 2.89
C LEU A 929 10.31 7.62 4.20
N ASP A 930 9.26 8.22 4.77
CA ASP A 930 9.35 8.98 6.01
C ASP A 930 9.84 8.12 7.18
N ASN A 931 9.44 6.84 7.23
CA ASN A 931 9.86 5.93 8.29
C ASN A 931 11.25 5.31 8.05
N LEU A 932 11.63 5.06 6.79
CA LEU A 932 12.83 4.29 6.46
C LEU A 932 14.06 5.17 6.21
N LYS A 933 13.89 6.35 5.61
CA LYS A 933 15.00 7.19 5.19
C LYS A 933 15.61 7.94 6.38
N PRO A 934 16.94 7.93 6.57
CA PRO A 934 17.59 8.83 7.53
C PRO A 934 17.22 10.31 7.24
N GLY A 935 16.95 11.11 8.27
CA GLY A 935 16.58 12.52 8.11
C GLY A 935 17.58 13.35 7.29
N SER A 936 18.88 13.01 7.40
CA SER A 936 19.99 13.65 6.68
C SER A 936 20.12 13.29 5.20
N VAL A 937 19.42 12.26 4.72
CA VAL A 937 19.50 11.84 3.31
C VAL A 937 18.47 12.61 2.50
N GLU A 938 18.90 13.32 1.47
CA GLU A 938 17.99 13.98 0.52
C GLU A 938 17.70 13.07 -0.67
N LEU A 939 16.45 12.93 -1.09
CA LEU A 939 16.09 12.12 -2.27
C LEU A 939 15.95 12.94 -3.55
N GLY A 940 15.88 14.26 -3.46
CA GLY A 940 15.47 15.11 -4.59
C GLY A 940 14.01 14.88 -5.00
N ASN A 941 13.62 15.41 -6.16
CA ASN A 941 12.26 15.30 -6.66
C ASN A 941 12.01 13.91 -7.26
N ILE A 942 11.17 13.11 -6.61
CA ILE A 942 10.79 11.77 -7.07
C ILE A 942 9.77 11.91 -8.21
N ASN A 943 10.14 11.48 -9.41
CA ASN A 943 9.29 11.55 -10.60
C ASN A 943 8.77 10.18 -11.07
N GLU A 944 9.30 9.08 -10.52
CA GLU A 944 8.91 7.72 -10.86
C GLU A 944 8.84 6.84 -9.61
N TYR A 945 7.74 6.08 -9.48
CA TYR A 945 7.64 4.97 -8.56
C TYR A 945 6.90 3.80 -9.22
N LEU A 946 7.26 2.57 -8.84
CA LEU A 946 6.62 1.35 -9.30
C LEU A 946 6.23 0.52 -8.08
N TRP A 947 5.04 -0.05 -8.08
CA TRP A 947 4.55 -0.84 -6.96
C TRP A 947 3.84 -2.10 -7.45
N HIS A 948 4.11 -3.22 -6.79
CA HIS A 948 3.37 -4.47 -6.99
C HIS A 948 2.79 -4.95 -5.66
N ASP A 949 1.47 -5.00 -5.59
CA ASP A 949 0.73 -5.57 -4.47
C ASP A 949 0.62 -7.10 -4.65
N TRP A 950 1.51 -7.83 -3.98
CA TRP A 950 1.51 -9.29 -4.03
C TRP A 950 0.33 -9.93 -3.29
N ARG A 951 -0.33 -9.21 -2.36
CA ARG A 951 -1.51 -9.71 -1.64
C ARG A 951 -2.71 -9.82 -2.57
N SER A 952 -2.97 -8.77 -3.35
CA SER A 952 -4.13 -8.70 -4.24
C SER A 952 -3.91 -9.39 -5.59
N ASP A 953 -2.68 -9.83 -5.89
CA ASP A 953 -2.39 -10.64 -7.08
C ASP A 953 -3.12 -12.00 -6.99
N GLN A 954 -4.17 -12.16 -7.81
CA GLN A 954 -5.02 -13.36 -7.82
C GLN A 954 -4.28 -14.68 -8.07
N PHE A 955 -3.10 -14.65 -8.69
CA PHE A 955 -2.31 -15.84 -9.04
C PHE A 955 -1.07 -15.99 -8.13
N SER A 956 -1.02 -15.26 -7.01
CA SER A 956 0.02 -15.42 -5.98
C SER A 956 -0.50 -15.28 -4.55
N LYS A 957 -1.41 -14.34 -4.29
CA LYS A 957 -2.08 -14.13 -2.99
C LYS A 957 -1.10 -14.03 -1.82
N GLY A 958 0.05 -13.42 -2.06
CA GLY A 958 1.19 -13.36 -1.16
C GLY A 958 2.51 -13.25 -1.91
N ALA A 959 3.53 -12.78 -1.19
CA ALA A 959 4.89 -12.67 -1.68
C ALA A 959 5.64 -14.00 -1.47
N TRP A 960 6.70 -14.02 -0.66
CA TRP A 960 7.38 -15.25 -0.24
C TRP A 960 6.82 -15.76 1.09
N PRO A 961 6.73 -17.08 1.33
CA PRO A 961 6.23 -17.65 2.56
C PRO A 961 7.05 -17.30 3.81
N VAL A 962 6.34 -16.97 4.87
CA VAL A 962 6.80 -17.14 6.25
C VAL A 962 5.71 -17.85 7.02
N TYR A 963 6.03 -18.97 7.66
CA TYR A 963 5.04 -19.80 8.34
C TYR A 963 4.98 -19.49 9.83
N PRO A 964 3.79 -19.60 10.45
CA PRO A 964 3.66 -19.47 11.89
C PRO A 964 4.27 -20.65 12.65
N ALA A 965 4.33 -20.49 13.97
CA ALA A 965 4.53 -21.58 14.89
C ALA A 965 3.57 -22.75 14.60
N LYS A 966 4.04 -23.97 14.83
CA LYS A 966 3.33 -25.25 14.63
C LYS A 966 3.02 -25.61 13.18
N ALA A 967 3.42 -24.79 12.20
CA ALA A 967 3.19 -25.11 10.81
C ALA A 967 4.09 -26.27 10.35
N LEU A 968 5.39 -26.21 10.65
CA LEU A 968 6.37 -27.20 10.17
C LEU A 968 6.17 -28.57 10.82
N SER A 969 5.85 -28.61 12.11
CA SER A 969 5.44 -29.84 12.81
C SER A 969 4.00 -30.29 12.50
N GLY A 970 3.21 -29.45 11.82
CA GLY A 970 1.81 -29.69 11.49
C GLY A 970 1.53 -29.69 9.99
N THR A 971 0.72 -28.72 9.53
CA THR A 971 0.14 -28.69 8.18
C THR A 971 1.19 -28.59 7.07
N LEU A 972 2.20 -27.73 7.23
CA LEU A 972 3.30 -27.59 6.27
C LEU A 972 4.12 -28.88 6.20
N GLY A 973 4.50 -29.47 7.34
CA GLY A 973 5.25 -30.72 7.36
C GLY A 973 4.50 -31.85 6.65
N HIS A 974 3.20 -31.97 6.91
CA HIS A 974 2.35 -32.95 6.23
C HIS A 974 2.29 -32.69 4.70
N LEU A 975 2.21 -31.44 4.26
CA LEU A 975 2.24 -31.11 2.83
C LEU A 975 3.58 -31.48 2.20
N MET A 976 4.70 -31.15 2.86
CA MET A 976 6.06 -31.45 2.37
C MET A 976 6.28 -32.96 2.17
N GLU A 977 5.75 -33.81 3.05
CA GLU A 977 5.92 -35.26 2.97
C GLU A 977 5.02 -35.93 1.94
N ASN A 978 3.89 -35.30 1.59
CA ASN A 978 2.84 -35.89 0.76
C ASN A 978 2.64 -35.16 -0.57
N ARG A 979 3.72 -34.58 -1.13
CA ARG A 979 3.69 -33.83 -2.41
C ARG A 979 3.25 -34.68 -3.61
N MET A 980 3.52 -35.98 -3.60
CA MET A 980 2.96 -36.93 -4.58
C MET A 980 1.56 -37.33 -4.11
N VAL A 981 0.56 -36.55 -4.53
CA VAL A 981 -0.83 -36.68 -4.07
C VAL A 981 -1.47 -37.98 -4.54
N SER A 982 -1.14 -38.40 -5.76
CA SER A 982 -1.67 -39.61 -6.37
C SER A 982 -0.70 -40.15 -7.42
N ASP A 983 -1.10 -41.22 -8.09
CA ASP A 983 -0.34 -41.77 -9.20
C ASP A 983 -0.23 -40.84 -10.41
N THR A 984 -1.09 -39.82 -10.52
CA THR A 984 -1.16 -38.94 -11.69
C THR A 984 -1.07 -37.45 -11.34
N LEU A 985 -0.89 -37.10 -10.06
CA LEU A 985 -0.76 -35.72 -9.59
C LEU A 985 0.39 -35.54 -8.60
N THR A 986 1.20 -34.52 -8.82
CA THR A 986 2.26 -34.08 -7.90
C THR A 986 2.23 -32.57 -7.72
N LEU A 987 2.38 -32.12 -6.49
CA LEU A 987 2.55 -30.71 -6.14
C LEU A 987 4.04 -30.38 -6.03
N ALA A 988 4.46 -29.23 -6.56
CA ALA A 988 5.84 -28.76 -6.46
C ALA A 988 5.88 -27.24 -6.43
N GLY A 989 6.54 -26.63 -5.45
CA GLY A 989 6.64 -25.18 -5.40
C GLY A 989 7.57 -24.71 -4.31
N SER A 990 8.04 -23.46 -4.42
CA SER A 990 8.95 -22.90 -3.41
C SER A 990 8.33 -22.80 -2.02
N ASP A 991 7.00 -22.75 -1.92
CA ASP A 991 6.29 -22.52 -0.64
C ASP A 991 6.55 -23.63 0.38
N TYR A 992 6.88 -24.81 -0.09
CA TYR A 992 7.08 -25.99 0.73
C TYR A 992 8.26 -26.82 0.21
N ALA A 993 9.28 -26.11 -0.30
CA ALA A 993 10.57 -26.69 -0.63
C ALA A 993 11.22 -27.31 0.60
N ASP A 994 12.29 -28.11 0.45
CA ASP A 994 13.05 -28.71 1.55
C ASP A 994 14.28 -27.87 1.92
N GLY A 995 14.88 -27.13 0.98
CA GLY A 995 15.97 -26.17 1.19
C GLY A 995 15.48 -24.72 1.38
N TRP A 996 15.77 -23.84 0.43
CA TRP A 996 15.43 -22.41 0.52
C TRP A 996 13.94 -22.14 0.26
N VAL A 997 13.11 -22.38 1.28
CA VAL A 997 11.66 -22.18 1.23
C VAL A 997 11.30 -20.73 0.90
N GLY A 998 10.46 -20.55 -0.11
CA GLY A 998 10.03 -19.24 -0.59
C GLY A 998 10.94 -18.53 -1.59
N TYR A 999 12.09 -19.11 -1.89
CA TYR A 999 13.06 -18.54 -2.83
C TYR A 999 12.94 -19.18 -4.21
N MET A 1000 13.52 -18.51 -5.22
CA MET A 1000 13.69 -19.09 -6.55
C MET A 1000 14.48 -20.40 -6.49
N ASP A 1001 15.44 -20.51 -5.57
CA ASP A 1001 16.21 -21.72 -5.33
C ASP A 1001 15.34 -22.92 -4.94
N GLY A 1002 14.48 -22.77 -3.93
CA GLY A 1002 13.51 -23.79 -3.54
C GLY A 1002 12.49 -24.10 -4.63
N ALA A 1003 12.16 -23.13 -5.50
CA ALA A 1003 11.34 -23.39 -6.67
C ALA A 1003 12.06 -24.34 -7.65
N ILE A 1004 13.32 -24.06 -7.98
CA ILE A 1004 14.13 -24.90 -8.88
C ILE A 1004 14.37 -26.29 -8.27
N GLU A 1005 14.65 -26.36 -6.96
CA GLU A 1005 14.74 -27.61 -6.19
C GLU A 1005 13.50 -28.49 -6.41
N GLN A 1006 12.31 -27.95 -6.10
CA GLN A 1006 11.06 -28.72 -6.15
C GLN A 1006 10.67 -29.08 -7.58
N GLY A 1007 10.87 -28.16 -8.54
CA GLY A 1007 10.66 -28.44 -9.96
C GLY A 1007 11.53 -29.59 -10.47
N ARG A 1008 12.82 -29.59 -10.10
CA ARG A 1008 13.78 -30.65 -10.46
C ARG A 1008 13.44 -31.98 -9.79
N CYS A 1009 13.12 -31.97 -8.49
CA CYS A 1009 12.71 -33.17 -7.76
C CYS A 1009 11.47 -33.81 -8.38
N ALA A 1010 10.45 -33.00 -8.70
CA ALA A 1010 9.24 -33.49 -9.36
C ALA A 1010 9.54 -34.06 -10.75
N ALA A 1011 10.28 -33.34 -11.60
CA ALA A 1011 10.65 -33.82 -12.92
C ALA A 1011 11.43 -35.15 -12.89
N LEU A 1012 12.40 -35.28 -11.97
CA LEU A 1012 13.18 -36.50 -11.84
C LEU A 1012 12.31 -37.69 -11.39
N ALA A 1013 11.44 -37.47 -10.42
CA ALA A 1013 10.52 -38.51 -9.94
C ALA A 1013 9.58 -39.00 -11.04
N ILE A 1014 9.00 -38.07 -11.81
CA ILE A 1014 8.03 -38.40 -12.87
C ILE A 1014 8.71 -39.00 -14.10
N ALA A 1015 9.87 -38.50 -14.50
CA ALA A 1015 10.65 -39.11 -15.59
C ALA A 1015 11.00 -40.58 -15.26
N ASN A 1016 11.47 -40.85 -14.05
CA ASN A 1016 11.79 -42.22 -13.62
C ASN A 1016 10.54 -43.12 -13.58
N LYS A 1017 9.37 -42.57 -13.26
CA LYS A 1017 8.10 -43.31 -13.26
C LYS A 1017 7.68 -43.69 -14.68
N LEU A 1018 7.67 -42.74 -15.61
CA LEU A 1018 7.19 -42.93 -16.99
C LEU A 1018 8.17 -43.73 -17.87
N CYS A 1019 9.48 -43.61 -17.64
CA CYS A 1019 10.47 -44.43 -18.33
C CYS A 1019 10.44 -45.91 -17.91
N LYS A 1020 10.03 -46.22 -16.66
CA LYS A 1020 9.89 -47.61 -16.20
C LYS A 1020 8.63 -48.31 -16.71
N SER A 1021 7.59 -47.57 -17.08
CA SER A 1021 6.36 -48.13 -17.65
C SER A 1021 6.44 -48.37 -19.17
N SER A 1022 7.50 -47.88 -19.83
CA SER A 1022 7.74 -48.02 -21.27
C SER A 1022 8.80 -49.08 -21.63
N SER A 1023 9.48 -49.64 -20.62
CA SER A 1023 10.35 -50.82 -20.67
C SER A 1023 9.63 -52.06 -20.17
#